data_AF-A0A9D2J3M6-F1
#
_entry.id   AF-A0A9D2J3M6-F1
#
_cell.length_a   1.000
_cell.length_b   1.000
_cell.length_c   1.000
_cell.angle_alpha   90.00
_cell.angle_beta   90.00
_cell.angle_gamma   90.00
#
_symmetry.space_group_name_H-M   'P 1'
#
loop_
_entity.id
_entity.type
_entity.pdbx_description
1 polymer ?
#
loop_
_entity_poly.entity_id
_entity_poly.type
_entity_poly.pdbx_seq_one_letter_code
_entity_poly.pdbx_strand_id
1 'polypeptide(L)'
;YPNTHVFSYSPETGEERDYGSVLEAGDSDSYAEGFAVHDGTAYVGTGMQSANFVTVDLDSGAVTDVDLPAGYEQITRFYRFQQVGHLIAMAFSPGLSGGTNTLFWDTANAEWTCEGAIDSFVSLNNPYSEATEDGRFYYKANDEIWEFDSTDCSVSATGWIDTDLEDTGTHRTLGLVSTGDGSEHLVLGLNRDGSFWNFDPATGEHEFFESQVTGSALTAHSIHVGPDEQVYMGIYLSPQVLSRFDPATEEIEQISGPSQADSWLTFDDQLLIGSYGNAVIHQGDPFAEWDWDTNPSEQFQLIGEQQDRVIQMATDGDQVAIATVADYGVQGGGLTLTDMTDSGTTYRDLVEAQSTTSVAYGNDDLIYAGTSIRGGLSSDNSPLDAHLVTFDPEQGTVTNAVVPVEGNDVVAGLVPIDDTIWGVTNSGDLFEFDTTTQEVANTYDLGTEHSASPWGLGSTVQRNPADGLLYGIAGGSIFAFDPETKEHEVLAADTAYKRMDIAADGTIYALDETNLFEITVTGAAPSCTDTIDSGHAGPLTVSEGTTCIEGGTVSGPITVQTAGSLIVDGAELRGPLRSTGAATVELVGSSIHGPVTITGTTGSTVLSDNEIRGPLSCSGNDPAPLDLGSPNTVRGPQSGQCRDL
;
A
#
# COMPACT_ATOMS: atom_id res chain seq x y z
N TYR A 1 8.50 0.91 22.73
CA TYR A 1 7.60 -0.09 22.13
C TYR A 1 8.31 -1.44 22.00
N PRO A 2 7.63 -2.58 22.21
CA PRO A 2 6.25 -2.73 22.67
C PRO A 2 6.04 -2.75 24.20
N ASN A 3 7.07 -2.49 25.02
CA ASN A 3 6.98 -2.72 26.47
C ASN A 3 7.16 -1.44 27.31
N THR A 4 6.56 -0.31 26.90
CA THR A 4 6.63 0.99 27.62
C THR A 4 8.04 1.34 28.16
N HIS A 5 9.07 1.01 27.38
CA HIS A 5 10.46 1.01 27.83
C HIS A 5 11.04 2.42 27.86
N VAL A 6 11.72 2.79 28.95
CA VAL A 6 12.35 4.11 29.12
C VAL A 6 13.84 3.96 29.36
N PHE A 7 14.64 4.77 28.67
CA PHE A 7 16.09 4.86 28.85
C PHE A 7 16.56 6.31 28.73
N SER A 8 17.76 6.59 29.21
CA SER A 8 18.44 7.89 29.03
C SER A 8 19.79 7.70 28.37
N TYR A 9 20.19 8.69 27.58
CA TYR A 9 21.47 8.73 26.88
C TYR A 9 22.15 10.08 27.12
N SER A 10 23.40 10.05 27.57
CA SER A 10 24.23 11.25 27.70
C SER A 10 25.06 11.44 26.43
N PRO A 11 24.78 12.44 25.58
CA PRO A 11 25.56 12.67 24.37
C PRO A 11 27.00 13.11 24.64
N GLU A 12 27.29 13.68 25.81
CA GLU A 12 28.64 14.11 26.19
C GLU A 12 29.55 12.94 26.57
N THR A 13 28.99 11.94 27.25
CA THR A 13 29.76 10.80 27.79
C THR A 13 29.57 9.50 27.00
N GLY A 14 28.49 9.41 26.23
CA GLY A 14 28.02 8.18 25.60
C GLY A 14 27.42 7.16 26.59
N GLU A 15 27.15 7.57 27.84
CA GLU A 15 26.55 6.69 28.84
C GLU A 15 25.05 6.49 28.56
N GLU A 16 24.66 5.22 28.51
CA GLU A 16 23.26 4.78 28.42
C GLU A 16 22.83 4.20 29.77
N ARG A 17 21.67 4.65 30.27
CA ARG A 17 21.01 4.06 31.42
C ARG A 17 19.62 3.61 31.05
N ASP A 18 19.38 2.31 31.23
CA ASP A 18 18.11 1.66 31.01
C ASP A 18 17.28 1.64 32.31
N TYR A 19 16.04 2.11 32.25
CA TYR A 19 15.09 2.10 33.39
C TYR A 19 14.09 0.96 33.29
N GLY A 20 14.05 0.20 32.19
CA GLY A 20 13.11 -0.89 32.00
C GLY A 20 11.73 -0.43 31.54
N SER A 21 10.77 -1.37 31.61
CA SER A 21 9.35 -1.10 31.42
C SER A 21 8.84 -0.27 32.59
N VAL A 22 8.13 0.82 32.31
CA VAL A 22 7.55 1.66 33.36
C VAL A 22 6.19 1.15 33.83
N LEU A 23 5.60 0.17 33.14
CA LEU A 23 4.38 -0.50 33.57
C LEU A 23 4.65 -1.95 33.98
N GLU A 24 3.76 -2.50 34.80
CA GLU A 24 3.78 -3.91 35.17
C GLU A 24 3.56 -4.82 33.96
N ALA A 25 4.09 -6.04 34.04
CA ALA A 25 3.88 -7.03 32.99
C ALA A 25 2.40 -7.41 32.87
N GLY A 26 1.82 -7.26 31.68
CA GLY A 26 0.42 -7.53 31.40
C GLY A 26 -0.48 -6.30 31.36
N ASP A 27 0.07 -5.09 31.51
CA ASP A 27 -0.61 -3.86 31.09
C ASP A 27 -0.83 -3.86 29.56
N SER A 28 -1.92 -3.21 29.15
CA SER A 28 -2.40 -3.13 27.76
C SER A 28 -1.66 -2.07 26.93
N ASP A 29 -1.05 -1.07 27.58
CA ASP A 29 -0.30 -0.03 26.86
C ASP A 29 1.06 -0.53 26.37
N SER A 30 1.38 -0.20 25.11
CA SER A 30 2.61 -0.67 24.45
C SER A 30 3.66 0.43 24.25
N TYR A 31 3.26 1.70 24.39
CA TYR A 31 4.11 2.86 24.16
C TYR A 31 4.29 3.69 25.42
N ALA A 32 5.53 4.12 25.68
CA ALA A 32 5.82 5.31 26.48
C ALA A 32 5.96 6.45 25.46
N GLU A 33 4.92 7.26 25.29
CA GLU A 33 4.78 8.18 24.16
C GLU A 33 4.89 9.65 24.60
N GLY A 34 4.24 10.02 25.70
CA GLY A 34 4.41 11.32 26.35
C GLY A 34 5.64 11.32 27.25
N PHE A 35 6.53 12.32 27.12
CA PHE A 35 7.74 12.38 27.94
C PHE A 35 8.18 13.82 28.22
N ALA A 36 8.45 14.15 29.48
CA ALA A 36 9.10 15.39 29.90
C ALA A 36 10.02 15.13 31.09
N VAL A 37 11.05 15.95 31.27
CA VAL A 37 11.97 15.83 32.41
C VAL A 37 12.03 17.16 33.16
N HIS A 38 11.89 17.10 34.47
CA HIS A 38 12.08 18.25 35.35
C HIS A 38 12.72 17.81 36.67
N ASP A 39 13.74 18.55 37.13
CA ASP A 39 14.41 18.35 38.41
C ASP A 39 14.78 16.89 38.76
N GLY A 40 15.34 16.16 37.78
CA GLY A 40 15.79 14.77 37.96
C GLY A 40 14.68 13.71 37.95
N THR A 41 13.45 14.11 37.62
CA THR A 41 12.31 13.20 37.44
C THR A 41 11.88 13.21 35.98
N ALA A 42 11.72 12.03 35.39
CA ALA A 42 11.01 11.87 34.13
C ALA A 42 9.52 11.64 34.38
N TYR A 43 8.70 12.33 33.61
CA TYR A 43 7.25 12.24 33.59
C TYR A 43 6.88 11.51 32.31
N VAL A 44 6.18 10.38 32.43
CA VAL A 44 5.96 9.46 31.32
C VAL A 44 4.47 9.18 31.19
N GLY A 45 3.95 9.45 30.00
CA GLY A 45 2.62 9.08 29.58
C GLY A 45 2.67 7.86 28.68
N THR A 46 1.80 6.89 28.91
CA THR A 46 1.69 5.70 28.09
C THR A 46 0.41 5.73 27.25
N GLY A 47 0.28 4.78 26.32
CA GLY A 47 -0.96 4.70 25.55
C GLY A 47 -1.10 3.54 24.58
N MET A 48 -2.13 3.72 23.77
CA MET A 48 -2.76 2.83 22.77
C MET A 48 -3.90 1.98 23.32
N GLN A 49 -4.14 1.93 24.64
CA GLN A 49 -5.33 1.29 25.21
C GLN A 49 -5.89 2.00 26.45
N SER A 50 -5.08 2.18 27.49
CA SER A 50 -5.57 2.56 28.83
C SER A 50 -4.99 3.86 29.38
N ALA A 51 -3.88 4.34 28.83
CA ALA A 51 -3.16 5.56 29.22
C ALA A 51 -2.82 5.63 30.71
N ASN A 52 -1.55 5.42 31.03
CA ASN A 52 -1.02 5.61 32.37
C ASN A 52 -0.17 6.89 32.44
N PHE A 53 -0.14 7.50 33.62
CA PHE A 53 0.82 8.56 33.96
C PHE A 53 1.71 8.08 35.09
N VAL A 54 3.00 8.02 34.83
CA VAL A 54 4.00 7.54 35.79
C VAL A 54 5.17 8.52 35.88
N THR A 55 5.86 8.48 37.01
CA THR A 55 7.10 9.23 37.22
C THR A 55 8.26 8.27 37.43
N VAL A 56 9.43 8.63 36.90
CA VAL A 56 10.68 7.87 37.05
C VAL A 56 11.73 8.77 37.67
N ASP A 57 12.18 8.44 38.87
CA ASP A 57 13.34 9.09 39.50
C ASP A 57 14.61 8.68 38.74
N LEU A 58 15.29 9.62 38.10
CA LEU A 58 16.40 9.31 37.18
C LEU A 58 17.68 8.86 37.92
N ASP A 59 17.79 9.15 39.21
CA ASP A 59 18.93 8.74 40.04
C ASP A 59 18.80 7.29 40.50
N SER A 60 17.63 6.89 41.01
CA SER A 60 17.36 5.57 41.57
C SER A 60 16.74 4.60 40.56
N GLY A 61 16.05 5.11 39.55
CA GLY A 61 15.20 4.36 38.62
C GLY A 61 13.87 3.92 39.23
N ALA A 62 13.46 4.49 40.37
CA ALA A 62 12.17 4.17 40.98
C ALA A 62 11.02 4.72 40.12
N VAL A 63 10.09 3.83 39.76
CA VAL A 63 8.86 4.18 39.05
C VAL A 63 7.72 4.36 40.06
N THR A 64 6.92 5.41 39.90
CA THR A 64 5.73 5.68 40.72
C THR A 64 4.54 5.99 39.81
N ASP A 65 3.49 5.20 39.94
CA ASP A 65 2.21 5.44 39.28
C ASP A 65 1.49 6.64 39.89
N VAL A 66 0.87 7.44 39.03
CA VAL A 66 0.09 8.61 39.42
C VAL A 66 -1.35 8.43 38.94
N ASP A 67 -2.27 8.34 39.88
CA ASP A 67 -3.70 8.22 39.59
C ASP A 67 -4.20 9.44 38.79
N LEU A 68 -4.92 9.17 37.70
CA LEU A 68 -5.59 10.20 36.91
C LEU A 68 -6.71 10.88 37.72
N PRO A 69 -7.01 12.15 37.43
CA PRO A 69 -8.13 12.84 38.06
C PRO A 69 -9.46 12.17 37.67
N ALA A 70 -10.45 12.22 38.56
CA ALA A 70 -11.76 11.61 38.30
C ALA A 70 -12.42 12.21 37.05
N GLY A 71 -13.03 11.37 36.21
CA GLY A 71 -13.67 11.79 34.96
C GLY A 71 -12.78 11.76 33.73
N TYR A 72 -11.55 11.25 33.84
CA TYR A 72 -10.60 11.08 32.75
C TYR A 72 -10.32 9.60 32.44
N GLU A 73 -11.20 8.69 32.86
CA GLU A 73 -11.02 7.25 32.70
C GLU A 73 -11.15 6.78 31.23
N GLN A 74 -11.64 7.65 30.33
CA GLN A 74 -11.77 7.35 28.90
C GLN A 74 -10.51 7.61 28.06
N ILE A 75 -9.45 8.17 28.65
CA ILE A 75 -8.21 8.45 27.94
C ILE A 75 -7.60 7.11 27.52
N THR A 76 -7.15 7.00 26.28
CA THR A 76 -6.51 5.79 25.76
C THR A 76 -5.04 6.02 25.42
N ARG A 77 -4.60 7.29 25.32
CA ARG A 77 -3.17 7.63 25.25
C ARG A 77 -2.83 9.02 25.78
N PHE A 78 -1.63 9.12 26.35
CA PHE A 78 -0.85 10.33 26.47
C PHE A 78 0.24 10.34 25.40
N TYR A 79 0.29 11.38 24.56
CA TYR A 79 1.16 11.35 23.39
C TYR A 79 2.22 12.46 23.34
N ARG A 80 2.07 13.56 24.10
CA ARG A 80 3.09 14.62 24.20
C ARG A 80 3.08 15.30 25.55
N PHE A 81 4.23 15.36 26.22
CA PHE A 81 4.41 16.12 27.45
C PHE A 81 5.37 17.28 27.20
N GLN A 82 5.21 18.38 27.93
CA GLN A 82 6.12 19.50 27.92
C GLN A 82 6.22 20.11 29.31
N GLN A 83 7.44 20.42 29.76
CA GLN A 83 7.63 21.23 30.94
C GLN A 83 7.38 22.72 30.60
N VAL A 84 6.56 23.39 31.41
CA VAL A 84 6.36 24.84 31.36
C VAL A 84 6.39 25.39 32.79
N GLY A 85 7.43 26.17 33.10
CA GLY A 85 7.66 26.61 34.49
C GLY A 85 7.77 25.41 35.45
N HIS A 86 6.86 25.37 36.43
CA HIS A 86 6.74 24.29 37.44
C HIS A 86 5.71 23.21 37.06
N LEU A 87 5.11 23.30 35.86
CA LEU A 87 4.08 22.40 35.38
C LEU A 87 4.64 21.43 34.34
N ILE A 88 4.05 20.24 34.27
CA ILE A 88 4.09 19.37 33.10
C ILE A 88 2.73 19.44 32.42
N ALA A 89 2.69 20.00 31.21
CA ALA A 89 1.55 19.96 30.31
C ALA A 89 1.54 18.60 29.60
N MET A 90 0.39 17.93 29.57
CA MET A 90 0.24 16.55 29.09
C MET A 90 -0.91 16.41 28.10
N ALA A 91 -0.57 16.34 26.81
CA ALA A 91 -1.51 16.13 25.73
C ALA A 91 -2.02 14.68 25.73
N PHE A 92 -3.34 14.53 25.62
CA PHE A 92 -3.98 13.23 25.64
C PHE A 92 -5.14 13.11 24.63
N SER A 93 -5.50 11.86 24.34
CA SER A 93 -6.59 11.50 23.43
C SER A 93 -7.31 10.23 23.94
N PRO A 94 -8.62 10.10 23.71
CA PRO A 94 -9.55 11.15 23.26
C PRO A 94 -9.76 12.24 24.34
N GLY A 95 -10.02 13.47 23.90
CA GLY A 95 -10.43 14.57 24.76
C GLY A 95 -11.83 14.37 25.34
N LEU A 96 -12.12 14.94 26.52
CA LEU A 96 -13.42 14.77 27.20
C LEU A 96 -14.62 15.30 26.38
N SER A 97 -14.37 16.33 25.56
CA SER A 97 -15.37 16.97 24.70
C SER A 97 -15.18 16.61 23.21
N GLY A 98 -14.41 15.55 22.93
CA GLY A 98 -13.91 15.23 21.59
C GLY A 98 -12.55 15.88 21.30
N GLY A 99 -11.88 15.45 20.22
CA GLY A 99 -10.56 15.93 19.83
C GLY A 99 -9.44 15.51 20.80
N THR A 100 -8.48 16.40 21.04
CA THR A 100 -7.35 16.23 21.96
C THR A 100 -7.34 17.33 23.01
N ASN A 101 -6.80 17.06 24.21
CA ASN A 101 -6.90 17.95 25.37
C ASN A 101 -5.61 17.87 26.23
N THR A 102 -5.43 18.77 27.20
CA THR A 102 -4.24 18.86 28.06
C THR A 102 -4.60 18.72 29.54
N LEU A 103 -3.90 17.82 30.25
CA LEU A 103 -3.84 17.81 31.71
C LEU A 103 -2.55 18.49 32.19
N PHE A 104 -2.57 19.08 33.39
CA PHE A 104 -1.39 19.72 33.99
C PHE A 104 -1.05 19.12 35.35
N TRP A 105 0.23 18.82 35.53
CA TRP A 105 0.79 18.36 36.79
C TRP A 105 1.71 19.40 37.40
N ASP A 106 1.43 19.82 38.64
CA ASP A 106 2.30 20.68 39.42
C ASP A 106 3.43 19.84 40.04
N THR A 107 4.65 20.05 39.55
CA THR A 107 5.84 19.32 40.01
C THR A 107 6.29 19.73 41.42
N ALA A 108 5.95 20.95 41.87
CA ALA A 108 6.34 21.46 43.17
C ALA A 108 5.46 20.90 44.30
N ASN A 109 4.17 20.72 44.03
CA ASN A 109 3.19 20.23 45.00
C ASN A 109 2.80 18.77 44.79
N ALA A 110 3.16 18.17 43.65
CA ALA A 110 2.78 16.82 43.24
C ALA A 110 1.25 16.65 43.21
N GLU A 111 0.56 17.55 42.49
CA GLU A 111 -0.89 17.54 42.35
C GLU A 111 -1.36 17.96 40.94
N TRP A 112 -2.55 17.52 40.57
CA TRP A 112 -3.24 17.96 39.36
C TRP A 112 -3.70 19.42 39.51
N THR A 113 -3.48 20.23 38.48
CA THR A 113 -3.84 21.66 38.46
C THR A 113 -4.32 22.11 37.08
N CYS A 114 -4.64 23.39 36.92
CA CYS A 114 -5.10 24.02 35.67
C CYS A 114 -6.23 23.23 34.96
N GLU A 115 -7.14 22.62 35.72
CA GLU A 115 -8.20 21.76 35.17
C GLU A 115 -9.03 22.53 34.14
N GLY A 116 -9.10 21.98 32.92
CA GLY A 116 -9.88 22.57 31.83
C GLY A 116 -9.30 23.86 31.24
N ALA A 117 -8.04 24.23 31.55
CA ALA A 117 -7.42 25.41 30.97
C ALA A 117 -7.28 25.31 29.43
N ILE A 118 -6.98 24.10 28.93
CA ILE A 118 -6.95 23.78 27.50
C ILE A 118 -7.86 22.56 27.26
N ASP A 119 -9.14 22.82 26.99
CA ASP A 119 -10.18 21.79 26.91
C ASP A 119 -10.32 21.12 25.54
N SER A 120 -9.75 21.72 24.50
CA SER A 120 -9.62 21.14 23.16
C SER A 120 -8.54 21.86 22.35
N PHE A 121 -7.85 21.14 21.47
CA PHE A 121 -6.99 21.71 20.44
C PHE A 121 -6.93 20.78 19.22
N VAL A 122 -6.42 21.31 18.09
CA VAL A 122 -6.30 20.53 16.85
C VAL A 122 -5.18 19.51 17.00
N SER A 123 -5.40 18.25 16.59
CA SER A 123 -4.37 17.22 16.67
C SER A 123 -3.16 17.56 15.78
N LEU A 124 -2.12 18.13 16.41
CA LEU A 124 -0.81 18.42 15.81
C LEU A 124 0.22 17.36 16.23
N ASN A 125 1.28 17.19 15.44
CA ASN A 125 2.40 16.32 15.82
C ASN A 125 3.12 16.82 17.08
N ASN A 126 3.18 18.14 17.24
CA ASN A 126 3.58 18.82 18.46
C ASN A 126 2.48 19.84 18.81
N PRO A 127 1.69 19.60 19.86
CA PRO A 127 0.52 20.42 20.19
C PRO A 127 0.86 21.78 20.78
N TYR A 128 2.09 21.93 21.29
CA TYR A 128 2.58 23.13 21.94
C TYR A 128 3.81 23.65 21.20
N SER A 129 3.99 24.96 21.13
CA SER A 129 5.32 25.53 20.91
C SER A 129 6.23 25.19 22.07
N GLU A 130 7.54 25.39 21.92
CA GLU A 130 8.46 25.40 23.06
C GLU A 130 8.00 26.41 24.12
N ALA A 131 8.30 26.11 25.38
CA ALA A 131 8.01 27.00 26.49
C ALA A 131 8.99 28.17 26.56
N THR A 132 8.49 29.37 26.82
CA THR A 132 9.31 30.55 27.14
C THR A 132 9.94 30.41 28.53
N GLU A 133 11.02 31.18 28.79
CA GLU A 133 11.68 31.17 30.11
C GLU A 133 10.75 31.59 31.26
N ASP A 134 9.76 32.44 30.98
CA ASP A 134 8.78 32.91 31.94
C ASP A 134 7.51 32.04 32.00
N GLY A 135 7.54 30.86 31.38
CA GLY A 135 6.53 29.83 31.59
C GLY A 135 5.27 30.03 30.77
N ARG A 136 5.39 30.48 29.52
CA ARG A 136 4.30 30.52 28.54
C ARG A 136 4.57 29.55 27.40
N PHE A 137 3.52 29.13 26.70
CA PHE A 137 3.63 28.48 25.39
C PHE A 137 2.40 28.79 24.53
N TYR A 138 2.49 28.47 23.25
CA TYR A 138 1.42 28.68 22.28
C TYR A 138 0.85 27.35 21.76
N TYR A 139 -0.44 27.32 21.47
CA TYR A 139 -1.14 26.15 20.93
C TYR A 139 -2.25 26.56 19.95
N LYS A 140 -2.63 25.69 19.01
CA LYS A 140 -3.69 25.97 18.02
C LYS A 140 -5.02 25.33 18.43
N ALA A 141 -6.06 26.14 18.62
CA ALA A 141 -7.41 25.67 18.94
C ALA A 141 -8.46 26.64 18.43
N ASN A 142 -9.60 26.13 17.96
CA ASN A 142 -10.74 26.94 17.50
C ASN A 142 -10.31 28.03 16.49
N ASP A 143 -9.52 27.64 15.49
CA ASP A 143 -9.00 28.50 14.42
C ASP A 143 -8.15 29.71 14.88
N GLU A 144 -7.61 29.62 16.10
CA GLU A 144 -6.78 30.66 16.72
C GLU A 144 -5.50 30.05 17.32
N ILE A 145 -4.46 30.88 17.45
CA ILE A 145 -3.29 30.58 18.28
C ILE A 145 -3.51 31.20 19.66
N TRP A 146 -3.54 30.34 20.67
CA TRP A 146 -3.73 30.72 22.06
C TRP A 146 -2.40 30.69 22.79
N GLU A 147 -2.21 31.64 23.68
CA GLU A 147 -1.14 31.65 24.68
C GLU A 147 -1.67 31.02 25.97
N PHE A 148 -0.88 30.14 26.59
CA PHE A 148 -1.09 29.66 27.95
C PHE A 148 0.00 30.22 28.88
N ASP A 149 -0.39 30.69 30.07
CA ASP A 149 0.52 31.17 31.12
C ASP A 149 0.49 30.25 32.35
N SER A 150 1.63 29.63 32.66
CA SER A 150 1.77 28.69 33.78
C SER A 150 1.73 29.34 35.18
N THR A 151 1.82 30.66 35.27
CA THR A 151 1.81 31.36 36.57
C THR A 151 0.42 31.39 37.21
N ASP A 152 -0.65 31.43 36.39
CA ASP A 152 -2.04 31.47 36.85
C ASP A 152 -3.00 30.60 36.04
N CYS A 153 -2.47 29.74 35.15
CA CYS A 153 -3.23 28.88 34.24
C CYS A 153 -4.12 29.64 33.25
N SER A 154 -3.88 30.93 33.00
CA SER A 154 -4.70 31.69 32.06
C SER A 154 -4.40 31.31 30.62
N VAL A 155 -5.44 31.41 29.78
CA VAL A 155 -5.33 31.30 28.33
C VAL A 155 -5.86 32.58 27.67
N SER A 156 -5.15 33.07 26.66
CA SER A 156 -5.54 34.27 25.91
C SER A 156 -5.28 34.11 24.43
N ALA A 157 -6.24 34.56 23.61
CA ALA A 157 -6.08 34.61 22.16
C ALA A 157 -4.98 35.60 21.78
N THR A 158 -4.14 35.22 20.81
CA THR A 158 -3.06 36.08 20.33
C THR A 158 -3.51 37.04 19.23
N GLY A 159 -4.68 36.82 18.63
CA GLY A 159 -5.18 37.57 17.48
C GLY A 159 -4.65 37.04 16.15
N TRP A 160 -4.11 35.82 16.13
CA TRP A 160 -3.66 35.16 14.90
C TRP A 160 -4.83 34.93 13.94
N ILE A 161 -6.05 34.74 14.44
CA ILE A 161 -7.26 34.58 13.60
C ILE A 161 -7.58 35.84 12.76
N ASP A 162 -7.04 37.01 13.13
CA ASP A 162 -7.21 38.25 12.35
C ASP A 162 -6.20 38.35 11.18
N THR A 163 -5.34 37.35 11.00
CA THR A 163 -4.39 37.23 9.88
C THR A 163 -4.99 36.46 8.70
N ASP A 164 -4.21 36.27 7.64
CA ASP A 164 -4.53 35.39 6.51
C ASP A 164 -3.79 34.03 6.57
N LEU A 165 -3.13 33.72 7.69
CA LEU A 165 -2.29 32.53 7.82
C LEU A 165 -3.08 31.21 7.92
N GLU A 166 -4.38 31.28 8.24
CA GLU A 166 -5.28 30.12 8.20
C GLU A 166 -5.37 29.50 6.80
N ASP A 167 -5.44 30.36 5.78
CA ASP A 167 -5.61 29.96 4.38
C ASP A 167 -4.30 29.43 3.75
N THR A 168 -3.19 29.43 4.49
CA THR A 168 -1.86 29.07 3.94
C THR A 168 -1.60 27.57 3.90
N GLY A 169 -2.45 26.75 4.51
CA GLY A 169 -2.35 25.29 4.43
C GLY A 169 -2.72 24.57 5.72
N THR A 170 -2.44 23.27 5.76
CA THR A 170 -2.74 22.44 6.93
C THR A 170 -1.60 22.50 7.95
N HIS A 171 -1.81 23.25 9.03
CA HIS A 171 -0.86 23.40 10.14
C HIS A 171 -0.56 22.06 10.80
N ARG A 172 0.73 21.70 10.93
CA ARG A 172 1.15 20.38 11.46
C ARG A 172 1.92 20.45 12.78
N THR A 173 2.66 21.53 13.00
CA THR A 173 3.42 21.75 14.24
C THR A 173 3.62 23.24 14.46
N LEU A 174 3.75 23.61 15.74
CA LEU A 174 4.20 24.92 16.16
C LEU A 174 5.63 24.82 16.67
N GLY A 175 6.34 25.94 16.59
CA GLY A 175 7.64 26.16 17.19
C GLY A 175 7.79 27.62 17.61
N LEU A 176 8.81 27.90 18.40
CA LEU A 176 9.11 29.22 18.91
C LEU A 176 10.52 29.64 18.52
N VAL A 177 10.64 30.81 17.90
CA VAL A 177 11.93 31.44 17.63
C VAL A 177 12.07 32.66 18.50
N SER A 178 13.08 32.65 19.36
CA SER A 178 13.43 33.81 20.17
C SER A 178 14.27 34.78 19.37
N THR A 179 13.93 36.07 19.41
CA THR A 179 14.74 37.15 18.82
C THR A 179 15.54 37.85 19.92
N GLY A 180 16.75 38.32 19.57
CA GLY A 180 17.56 39.16 20.46
C GLY A 180 18.02 38.46 21.76
N ASP A 181 17.60 39.00 22.90
CA ASP A 181 17.96 38.55 24.26
C ASP A 181 16.98 37.52 24.86
N GLY A 182 16.01 37.06 24.06
CA GLY A 182 15.01 36.08 24.49
C GLY A 182 13.74 36.70 25.08
N SER A 183 13.58 38.02 25.03
CA SER A 183 12.36 38.71 25.50
C SER A 183 11.27 38.87 24.42
N GLU A 184 11.62 38.67 23.16
CA GLU A 184 10.72 38.72 22.01
C GLU A 184 10.72 37.34 21.33
N HIS A 185 9.53 36.90 20.90
CA HIS A 185 9.36 35.59 20.28
C HIS A 185 8.47 35.68 19.05
N LEU A 186 8.81 34.88 18.04
CA LEU A 186 7.97 34.59 16.89
C LEU A 186 7.43 33.18 17.04
N VAL A 187 6.11 33.02 16.91
CA VAL A 187 5.49 31.71 16.72
C VAL A 187 5.70 31.30 15.28
N LEU A 188 6.23 30.10 15.08
CA LEU A 188 6.51 29.54 13.77
C LEU A 188 5.58 28.34 13.56
N GLY A 189 4.81 28.37 12.48
CA GLY A 189 4.01 27.22 12.07
C GLY A 189 4.63 26.53 10.87
N LEU A 190 4.65 25.21 10.90
CA LEU A 190 4.98 24.37 9.75
C LEU A 190 3.70 23.71 9.24
N ASN A 191 3.44 23.88 7.96
CA ASN A 191 2.34 23.24 7.26
C ASN A 191 2.78 21.85 6.79
N ARG A 192 1.79 21.02 6.46
CA ARG A 192 1.99 19.63 6.09
C ARG A 192 2.82 19.46 4.82
N ASP A 193 2.70 20.39 3.88
CA ASP A 193 3.44 20.44 2.61
C ASP A 193 4.89 20.92 2.73
N GLY A 194 5.33 21.29 3.94
CA GLY A 194 6.68 21.81 4.16
C GLY A 194 6.81 23.33 4.11
N SER A 195 5.72 24.05 3.80
CA SER A 195 5.69 25.52 3.86
C SER A 195 5.59 26.00 5.31
N PHE A 196 5.94 27.26 5.55
CA PHE A 196 6.02 27.83 6.89
C PHE A 196 5.32 29.18 6.96
N TRP A 197 4.97 29.57 8.18
CA TRP A 197 4.69 30.96 8.50
C TRP A 197 5.31 31.34 9.83
N ASN A 198 5.51 32.64 10.02
CA ASN A 198 5.85 33.23 11.30
C ASN A 198 4.80 34.28 11.69
N PHE A 199 4.60 34.44 13.00
CA PHE A 199 3.67 35.39 13.59
C PHE A 199 4.25 35.92 14.89
N ASP A 200 4.28 37.25 15.02
CA ASP A 200 4.62 37.96 16.25
C ASP A 200 3.34 38.25 17.05
N PRO A 201 3.09 37.57 18.18
CA PRO A 201 1.91 37.80 19.00
C PRO A 201 1.85 39.19 19.66
N ALA A 202 2.98 39.90 19.78
CA ALA A 202 3.01 41.22 20.40
C ALA A 202 2.63 42.34 19.42
N THR A 203 2.97 42.18 18.14
CA THR A 203 2.76 43.21 17.10
C THR A 203 1.69 42.84 16.07
N GLY A 204 1.40 41.56 15.92
CA GLY A 204 0.58 41.00 14.85
C GLY A 204 1.30 40.92 13.50
N GLU A 205 2.60 41.25 13.42
CA GLU A 205 3.38 41.07 12.19
C GLU A 205 3.48 39.58 11.85
N HIS A 206 3.29 39.24 10.57
CA HIS A 206 3.32 37.86 10.09
C HIS A 206 3.81 37.77 8.65
N GLU A 207 4.31 36.59 8.31
CA GLU A 207 4.74 36.26 6.95
C GLU A 207 4.59 34.76 6.70
N PHE A 208 4.02 34.40 5.55
CA PHE A 208 4.10 33.06 4.97
C PHE A 208 5.31 32.96 4.04
N PHE A 209 6.01 31.82 4.09
CA PHE A 209 7.15 31.59 3.23
C PHE A 209 7.36 30.10 2.91
N GLU A 210 7.88 29.85 1.72
CA GLU A 210 8.26 28.51 1.27
C GLU A 210 9.61 28.10 1.84
N SER A 211 9.75 26.81 2.11
CA SER A 211 11.02 26.23 2.51
C SER A 211 12.05 26.29 1.38
N GLN A 212 13.30 26.57 1.73
CA GLN A 212 14.44 26.37 0.82
C GLN A 212 14.98 24.93 0.85
N VAL A 213 14.48 24.11 1.78
CA VAL A 213 14.86 22.70 1.90
C VAL A 213 14.12 21.91 0.83
N THR A 214 14.87 21.23 -0.03
CA THR A 214 14.28 20.33 -1.01
C THR A 214 13.63 19.14 -0.29
N GLY A 215 12.36 18.88 -0.61
CA GLY A 215 11.64 17.71 -0.12
C GLY A 215 12.32 16.41 -0.53
N SER A 216 12.20 15.39 0.33
CA SER A 216 12.58 14.02 -0.04
C SER A 216 11.48 13.38 -0.88
N ALA A 217 11.84 12.42 -1.72
CA ALA A 217 10.85 11.59 -2.39
C ALA A 217 9.97 10.90 -1.35
N LEU A 218 8.66 10.88 -1.59
CA LEU A 218 7.71 10.25 -0.68
C LEU A 218 7.53 8.79 -1.05
N THR A 219 7.29 7.97 -0.03
CA THR A 219 7.17 6.52 -0.22
C THR A 219 5.83 6.17 -0.86
N ALA A 220 5.85 5.50 -2.01
CA ALA A 220 4.65 4.98 -2.63
C ALA A 220 4.03 3.82 -1.82
N HIS A 221 2.70 3.76 -1.79
CA HIS A 221 1.95 2.94 -0.85
C HIS A 221 0.82 2.11 -1.45
N SER A 222 0.26 2.52 -2.58
CA SER A 222 -0.79 1.80 -3.31
C SER A 222 -0.79 2.27 -4.77
N ILE A 223 -1.33 1.45 -5.67
CA ILE A 223 -1.39 1.73 -7.11
C ILE A 223 -2.73 1.24 -7.66
N HIS A 224 -3.24 1.94 -8.67
CA HIS A 224 -4.44 1.56 -9.42
C HIS A 224 -4.43 2.14 -10.82
N VAL A 225 -4.81 1.36 -11.82
CA VAL A 225 -5.09 1.84 -13.18
C VAL A 225 -6.58 2.20 -13.26
N GLY A 226 -6.87 3.49 -13.38
CA GLY A 226 -8.23 4.00 -13.46
C GLY A 226 -8.92 3.68 -14.78
N PRO A 227 -10.26 3.82 -14.85
CA PRO A 227 -11.02 3.62 -16.08
C PRO A 227 -10.73 4.70 -17.14
N ASP A 228 -10.05 5.78 -16.77
CA ASP A 228 -9.53 6.83 -17.64
C ASP A 228 -8.12 6.53 -18.17
N GLU A 229 -7.63 5.29 -17.99
CA GLU A 229 -6.31 4.79 -18.41
C GLU A 229 -5.12 5.45 -17.70
N GLN A 230 -5.35 6.23 -16.64
CA GLN A 230 -4.30 6.83 -15.82
C GLN A 230 -3.91 5.92 -14.65
N VAL A 231 -2.65 6.04 -14.22
CA VAL A 231 -2.11 5.27 -13.10
C VAL A 231 -2.08 6.15 -11.86
N TYR A 232 -2.89 5.82 -10.87
CA TYR A 232 -2.99 6.50 -9.59
C TYR A 232 -2.10 5.83 -8.56
N MET A 233 -1.41 6.63 -7.76
CA MET A 233 -0.45 6.16 -6.76
C MET A 233 -0.74 6.82 -5.41
N GLY A 234 -1.09 6.00 -4.42
CA GLY A 234 -1.18 6.40 -3.03
C GLY A 234 0.18 6.57 -2.40
N ILE A 235 0.31 7.56 -1.51
CA ILE A 235 1.56 7.92 -0.86
C ILE A 235 1.44 7.68 0.64
N TYR A 236 2.47 7.04 1.24
CA TYR A 236 2.50 6.67 2.65
C TYR A 236 2.64 7.92 3.51
N LEU A 237 1.68 8.15 4.43
CA LEU A 237 1.64 9.30 5.34
C LEU A 237 1.95 10.64 4.64
N SER A 238 1.41 10.82 3.45
CA SER A 238 1.60 11.96 2.55
C SER A 238 1.12 13.28 3.15
N PRO A 239 1.55 14.42 2.61
CA PRO A 239 1.00 15.73 2.94
C PRO A 239 -0.36 16.05 2.29
N GLN A 240 -1.27 15.05 2.20
CA GLN A 240 -2.56 15.14 1.47
C GLN A 240 -2.39 15.26 -0.03
N VAL A 241 -1.46 14.44 -0.55
CA VAL A 241 -1.17 14.35 -1.98
C VAL A 241 -1.09 12.90 -2.42
N LEU A 242 -1.34 12.72 -3.71
CA LEU A 242 -1.20 11.50 -4.48
C LEU A 242 -0.35 11.81 -5.71
N SER A 243 0.00 10.78 -6.48
CA SER A 243 0.57 10.96 -7.80
C SER A 243 -0.32 10.30 -8.85
N ARG A 244 -0.39 10.92 -10.03
CA ARG A 244 -1.14 10.44 -11.18
C ARG A 244 -0.24 10.47 -12.40
N PHE A 245 -0.11 9.34 -13.06
CA PHE A 245 0.72 9.17 -14.24
C PHE A 245 -0.17 8.95 -15.46
N ASP A 246 0.10 9.67 -16.55
CA ASP A 246 -0.53 9.48 -17.84
C ASP A 246 0.42 8.70 -18.76
N PRO A 247 0.12 7.42 -19.05
CA PRO A 247 0.95 6.60 -19.94
C PRO A 247 1.07 7.14 -21.36
N ALA A 248 0.09 7.91 -21.85
CA ALA A 248 0.10 8.44 -23.21
C ALA A 248 1.05 9.62 -23.37
N THR A 249 1.27 10.40 -22.31
CA THR A 249 2.17 11.57 -22.31
C THR A 249 3.47 11.36 -21.55
N GLU A 250 3.56 10.28 -20.77
CA GLU A 250 4.63 9.97 -19.82
C GLU A 250 4.81 11.05 -18.73
N GLU A 251 3.75 11.81 -18.43
CA GLU A 251 3.77 12.86 -17.41
C GLU A 251 3.28 12.32 -16.05
N ILE A 252 4.00 12.67 -14.98
CA ILE A 252 3.57 12.44 -13.59
C ILE A 252 3.14 13.78 -13.00
N GLU A 253 1.91 13.82 -12.50
CA GLU A 253 1.31 14.95 -11.80
C GLU A 253 1.15 14.63 -10.31
N GLN A 254 1.41 15.62 -9.46
CA GLN A 254 1.00 15.59 -8.06
C GLN A 254 -0.42 16.17 -7.94
N ILE A 255 -1.34 15.38 -7.39
CA ILE A 255 -2.73 15.80 -7.15
C ILE A 255 -3.05 15.75 -5.65
N SER A 256 -4.08 16.46 -5.22
CA SER A 256 -4.54 16.42 -3.81
C SER A 256 -5.16 15.07 -3.46
N GLY A 257 -5.12 14.68 -2.19
CA GLY A 257 -5.56 13.35 -1.78
C GLY A 257 -5.63 13.15 -0.27
N PRO A 258 -5.93 11.92 0.19
CA PRO A 258 -5.92 11.62 1.60
C PRO A 258 -4.48 11.62 2.13
N SER A 259 -4.37 11.63 3.46
CA SER A 259 -3.10 11.39 4.16
C SER A 259 -2.39 10.13 3.71
N GLN A 260 -3.15 9.08 3.39
CA GLN A 260 -2.64 7.82 2.93
C GLN A 260 -3.80 7.03 2.32
N ALA A 261 -3.74 6.82 1.01
CA ALA A 261 -4.62 5.89 0.32
C ALA A 261 -4.03 4.48 0.44
N ASP A 262 -4.72 3.59 1.14
CA ASP A 262 -4.29 2.20 1.34
C ASP A 262 -4.77 1.30 0.19
N SER A 263 -5.95 1.57 -0.38
CA SER A 263 -6.56 0.74 -1.42
C SER A 263 -7.40 1.53 -2.42
N TRP A 264 -7.64 0.91 -3.58
CA TRP A 264 -8.39 1.48 -4.70
C TRP A 264 -9.33 0.45 -5.30
N LEU A 265 -10.36 0.90 -6.00
CA LEU A 265 -11.22 0.06 -6.82
C LEU A 265 -11.90 0.91 -7.90
N THR A 266 -12.08 0.35 -9.09
CA THR A 266 -13.04 0.88 -10.07
C THR A 266 -14.40 0.24 -9.80
N PHE A 267 -15.41 1.07 -9.51
CA PHE A 267 -16.80 0.63 -9.36
C PHE A 267 -17.67 1.44 -10.34
N ASP A 268 -18.32 0.76 -11.27
CA ASP A 268 -18.83 1.35 -12.51
C ASP A 268 -17.73 2.11 -13.28
N ASP A 269 -17.94 3.40 -13.55
CA ASP A 269 -16.98 4.32 -14.15
C ASP A 269 -16.36 5.27 -13.10
N GLN A 270 -16.41 4.91 -11.81
CA GLN A 270 -15.93 5.75 -10.71
C GLN A 270 -14.72 5.11 -10.01
N LEU A 271 -13.84 5.96 -9.47
CA LEU A 271 -12.77 5.55 -8.57
C LEU A 271 -13.26 5.55 -7.13
N LEU A 272 -13.02 4.46 -6.42
CA LEU A 272 -13.12 4.36 -4.97
C LEU A 272 -11.74 4.39 -4.34
N ILE A 273 -11.61 5.15 -3.25
CA ILE A 273 -10.35 5.32 -2.52
C ILE A 273 -10.58 4.99 -1.05
N GLY A 274 -9.95 3.91 -0.59
CA GLY A 274 -9.90 3.50 0.81
C GLY A 274 -8.66 4.06 1.48
N SER A 275 -8.83 4.71 2.63
CA SER A 275 -7.73 5.42 3.31
C SER A 275 -7.39 4.83 4.68
N TYR A 276 -6.16 5.06 5.14
CA TYR A 276 -5.76 4.86 6.53
C TYR A 276 -6.21 6.04 7.39
N GLY A 277 -6.71 5.68 8.58
CA GLY A 277 -7.32 6.57 9.54
C GLY A 277 -8.82 6.50 9.34
N ASN A 278 -9.54 5.99 10.34
CA ASN A 278 -11.00 5.90 10.36
C ASN A 278 -11.66 5.05 9.25
N ALA A 279 -10.86 4.34 8.43
CA ALA A 279 -11.33 3.58 7.27
C ALA A 279 -12.32 4.39 6.40
N VAL A 280 -11.89 5.56 5.93
CA VAL A 280 -12.70 6.45 5.08
C VAL A 280 -12.76 5.95 3.64
N ILE A 281 -13.94 5.97 3.04
CA ILE A 281 -14.18 5.68 1.62
C ILE A 281 -14.54 6.98 0.90
N HIS A 282 -13.78 7.30 -0.15
CA HIS A 282 -14.08 8.37 -1.09
C HIS A 282 -14.48 7.80 -2.45
N GLN A 283 -15.31 8.53 -3.19
CA GLN A 283 -15.74 8.18 -4.55
C GLN A 283 -15.65 9.41 -5.46
N GLY A 284 -15.18 9.21 -6.70
CA GLY A 284 -15.09 10.27 -7.69
C GLY A 284 -15.09 9.79 -9.14
N ASP A 285 -15.45 10.70 -10.04
CA ASP A 285 -15.40 10.54 -11.48
C ASP A 285 -14.00 10.94 -11.98
N PRO A 286 -13.19 9.98 -12.47
CA PRO A 286 -11.85 10.29 -12.98
C PRO A 286 -11.85 11.14 -14.26
N PHE A 287 -12.98 11.21 -14.98
CA PHE A 287 -13.13 12.05 -16.17
C PHE A 287 -13.52 13.50 -15.87
N ALA A 288 -13.81 13.81 -14.62
CA ALA A 288 -14.11 15.17 -14.15
C ALA A 288 -12.86 15.87 -13.58
N GLU A 289 -12.99 17.16 -13.25
CA GLU A 289 -11.92 17.91 -12.59
C GLU A 289 -11.61 17.29 -11.22
N TRP A 290 -10.32 17.07 -10.95
CA TRP A 290 -9.87 16.56 -9.66
C TRP A 290 -9.80 17.70 -8.65
N ASP A 291 -10.58 17.59 -7.59
CA ASP A 291 -10.61 18.52 -6.47
C ASP A 291 -10.97 17.72 -5.22
N TRP A 292 -9.96 17.37 -4.42
CA TRP A 292 -10.15 16.56 -3.21
C TRP A 292 -11.26 17.13 -2.30
N ASP A 293 -12.06 16.25 -1.70
CA ASP A 293 -13.30 16.51 -0.96
C ASP A 293 -14.52 16.92 -1.83
N THR A 294 -14.33 17.24 -3.11
CA THR A 294 -15.41 17.45 -4.09
C THR A 294 -15.49 16.30 -5.10
N ASN A 295 -14.36 15.91 -5.68
CA ASN A 295 -14.18 14.84 -6.63
C ASN A 295 -12.71 14.34 -6.57
N PRO A 296 -12.41 13.26 -5.84
CA PRO A 296 -13.32 12.42 -5.06
C PRO A 296 -13.90 13.09 -3.81
N SER A 297 -15.13 12.73 -3.43
CA SER A 297 -15.78 13.17 -2.18
C SER A 297 -15.92 12.03 -1.17
N GLU A 298 -15.89 12.35 0.13
CA GLU A 298 -16.12 11.38 1.20
C GLU A 298 -17.55 10.83 1.14
N GLN A 299 -17.70 9.50 1.16
CA GLN A 299 -18.99 8.82 1.20
C GLN A 299 -19.36 8.43 2.62
N PHE A 300 -18.47 7.71 3.31
CA PHE A 300 -18.66 7.24 4.68
C PHE A 300 -17.34 6.80 5.31
N GLN A 301 -17.38 6.56 6.62
CA GLN A 301 -16.27 6.08 7.44
C GLN A 301 -16.70 4.81 8.19
N LEU A 302 -15.76 3.89 8.42
CA LEU A 302 -16.04 2.62 9.12
C LEU A 302 -15.48 2.58 10.56
N ILE A 303 -14.98 3.71 11.08
CA ILE A 303 -14.51 3.80 12.47
C ILE A 303 -15.59 3.52 13.51
N GLY A 304 -16.86 3.80 13.20
CA GLY A 304 -17.99 3.43 14.05
C GLY A 304 -18.13 1.92 14.26
N GLU A 305 -17.62 1.13 13.30
CA GLU A 305 -17.53 -0.33 13.35
C GLU A 305 -16.14 -0.81 13.85
N GLN A 306 -15.36 0.10 14.45
CA GLN A 306 -13.98 -0.04 14.92
C GLN A 306 -13.01 -0.51 13.83
N GLN A 307 -13.18 -0.02 12.59
CA GLN A 307 -12.24 -0.21 11.48
C GLN A 307 -11.41 1.05 11.26
N ASP A 308 -10.15 0.89 10.91
CA ASP A 308 -9.21 2.01 10.77
C ASP A 308 -8.46 2.03 9.43
N ARG A 309 -8.33 0.87 8.78
CA ARG A 309 -7.65 0.73 7.48
C ARG A 309 -8.50 -0.04 6.49
N VAL A 310 -8.53 0.44 5.26
CA VAL A 310 -9.11 -0.27 4.11
C VAL A 310 -7.97 -0.93 3.35
N ILE A 311 -7.88 -2.25 3.37
CA ILE A 311 -6.73 -2.99 2.83
C ILE A 311 -6.96 -3.37 1.37
N GLN A 312 -8.15 -3.87 1.05
CA GLN A 312 -8.53 -4.25 -0.31
C GLN A 312 -10.03 -4.07 -0.50
N MET A 313 -10.44 -3.86 -1.74
CA MET A 313 -11.85 -3.87 -2.16
C MET A 313 -12.01 -4.76 -3.39
N ALA A 314 -13.20 -5.32 -3.57
CA ALA A 314 -13.60 -6.04 -4.77
C ALA A 314 -15.06 -5.73 -5.10
N THR A 315 -15.48 -5.98 -6.33
CA THR A 315 -16.87 -5.82 -6.77
C THR A 315 -17.29 -6.91 -7.74
N ASP A 316 -18.58 -7.24 -7.74
CA ASP A 316 -19.27 -8.04 -8.77
C ASP A 316 -19.99 -7.17 -9.82
N GLY A 317 -19.87 -5.83 -9.71
CA GLY A 317 -20.54 -4.84 -10.54
C GLY A 317 -21.81 -4.25 -9.92
N ASP A 318 -22.44 -4.92 -8.96
CA ASP A 318 -23.63 -4.42 -8.26
C ASP A 318 -23.32 -4.02 -6.81
N GLN A 319 -22.35 -4.69 -6.18
CA GLN A 319 -21.95 -4.48 -4.80
C GLN A 319 -20.42 -4.39 -4.65
N VAL A 320 -19.99 -3.68 -3.61
CA VAL A 320 -18.59 -3.60 -3.18
C VAL A 320 -18.41 -4.37 -1.88
N ALA A 321 -17.38 -5.21 -1.84
CA ALA A 321 -16.88 -5.87 -0.66
C ALA A 321 -15.57 -5.19 -0.22
N ILE A 322 -15.51 -4.76 1.04
CA ILE A 322 -14.42 -3.95 1.60
C ILE A 322 -13.74 -4.73 2.73
N ALA A 323 -12.47 -5.08 2.54
CA ALA A 323 -11.62 -5.73 3.53
C ALA A 323 -10.93 -4.68 4.41
N THR A 324 -11.07 -4.81 5.73
CA THR A 324 -10.59 -3.83 6.69
C THR A 324 -9.85 -4.45 7.88
N VAL A 325 -8.95 -3.65 8.45
CA VAL A 325 -8.25 -3.93 9.72
C VAL A 325 -8.83 -3.02 10.80
N ALA A 326 -8.96 -3.57 12.01
CA ALA A 326 -9.52 -2.84 13.14
C ALA A 326 -8.62 -1.69 13.65
N ASP A 327 -9.22 -0.84 14.47
CA ASP A 327 -8.54 0.27 15.15
C ASP A 327 -7.47 -0.20 16.17
N TYR A 328 -6.62 0.73 16.60
CA TYR A 328 -5.55 0.47 17.57
C TYR A 328 -6.08 -0.21 18.84
N GLY A 329 -5.35 -1.23 19.30
CA GLY A 329 -5.73 -2.04 20.45
C GLY A 329 -6.89 -3.02 20.21
N VAL A 330 -7.57 -2.95 19.06
CA VAL A 330 -8.69 -3.83 18.71
C VAL A 330 -8.19 -4.99 17.86
N GLN A 331 -8.54 -6.21 18.27
CA GLN A 331 -8.24 -7.42 17.51
C GLN A 331 -9.12 -7.54 16.26
N GLY A 332 -8.62 -8.26 15.27
CA GLY A 332 -9.33 -8.59 14.04
C GLY A 332 -9.62 -7.40 13.13
N GLY A 333 -10.74 -7.45 12.42
CA GLY A 333 -11.06 -6.53 11.33
C GLY A 333 -12.47 -6.75 10.79
N GLY A 334 -12.72 -6.42 9.53
CA GLY A 334 -14.07 -6.50 8.97
C GLY A 334 -14.14 -6.77 7.47
N LEU A 335 -15.22 -7.44 7.06
CA LEU A 335 -15.73 -7.45 5.69
C LEU A 335 -16.99 -6.58 5.64
N THR A 336 -16.94 -5.45 4.94
CA THR A 336 -18.11 -4.58 4.75
C THR A 336 -18.69 -4.77 3.36
N LEU A 337 -20.01 -4.95 3.29
CA LEU A 337 -20.75 -5.16 2.04
C LEU A 337 -21.69 -3.97 1.80
N THR A 338 -21.55 -3.28 0.67
CA THR A 338 -22.31 -2.06 0.35
C THR A 338 -22.56 -1.88 -1.16
N ASP A 339 -23.69 -1.29 -1.53
CA ASP A 339 -23.98 -0.81 -2.90
C ASP A 339 -23.52 0.65 -3.12
N MET A 340 -22.73 1.19 -2.18
CA MET A 340 -22.22 2.56 -2.13
C MET A 340 -23.28 3.66 -1.90
N THR A 341 -24.55 3.31 -1.68
CA THR A 341 -25.58 4.31 -1.31
C THR A 341 -25.53 4.69 0.17
N ASP A 342 -25.00 3.80 1.02
CA ASP A 342 -24.62 4.04 2.42
C ASP A 342 -23.42 3.16 2.82
N SER A 343 -23.07 3.14 4.11
CA SER A 343 -21.92 2.34 4.60
C SER A 343 -22.13 0.83 4.53
N GLY A 344 -23.34 0.35 4.28
CA GLY A 344 -23.67 -1.06 4.20
C GLY A 344 -23.59 -1.79 5.54
N THR A 345 -23.25 -3.09 5.49
CA THR A 345 -23.15 -3.96 6.68
C THR A 345 -21.73 -4.48 6.86
N THR A 346 -21.18 -4.29 8.06
CA THR A 346 -19.85 -4.80 8.44
C THR A 346 -19.98 -6.10 9.22
N TYR A 347 -19.31 -7.14 8.72
CA TYR A 347 -19.15 -8.43 9.38
C TYR A 347 -17.75 -8.48 10.00
N ARG A 348 -17.67 -8.36 11.32
CA ARG A 348 -16.40 -8.40 12.03
C ARG A 348 -15.89 -9.82 12.24
N ASP A 349 -14.57 -9.94 12.22
CA ASP A 349 -13.82 -11.12 12.65
C ASP A 349 -14.36 -12.42 12.04
N LEU A 350 -14.35 -12.48 10.69
CA LEU A 350 -14.79 -13.67 9.94
C LEU A 350 -14.10 -14.95 10.44
N VAL A 351 -12.87 -14.80 10.90
CA VAL A 351 -12.20 -15.72 11.82
C VAL A 351 -11.84 -14.97 13.09
N GLU A 352 -11.98 -15.62 14.24
CA GLU A 352 -11.74 -15.03 15.56
C GLU A 352 -10.37 -14.34 15.64
N ALA A 353 -10.40 -13.05 15.98
CA ALA A 353 -9.25 -12.15 16.12
C ALA A 353 -8.39 -11.94 14.86
N GLN A 354 -8.89 -12.32 13.67
CA GLN A 354 -8.18 -12.11 12.40
C GLN A 354 -8.80 -10.95 11.59
N SER A 355 -7.95 -10.13 10.98
CA SER A 355 -8.39 -9.08 10.06
C SER A 355 -8.73 -9.69 8.70
N THR A 356 -9.64 -9.07 7.96
CA THR A 356 -9.82 -9.36 6.54
C THR A 356 -8.84 -8.51 5.73
N THR A 357 -7.96 -9.15 4.97
CA THR A 357 -6.86 -8.48 4.25
C THR A 357 -6.87 -8.68 2.75
N SER A 358 -7.68 -9.61 2.25
CA SER A 358 -7.94 -9.71 0.83
C SER A 358 -9.37 -10.15 0.55
N VAL A 359 -9.91 -9.79 -0.61
CA VAL A 359 -11.29 -10.11 -0.97
C VAL A 359 -11.45 -10.27 -2.48
N ALA A 360 -12.27 -11.25 -2.90
CA ALA A 360 -12.69 -11.45 -4.27
C ALA A 360 -14.12 -12.02 -4.32
N TYR A 361 -14.87 -11.67 -5.37
CA TYR A 361 -16.11 -12.36 -5.71
C TYR A 361 -15.79 -13.58 -6.57
N GLY A 362 -16.35 -14.74 -6.21
CA GLY A 362 -16.30 -15.94 -7.03
C GLY A 362 -17.34 -15.93 -8.14
N ASN A 363 -17.21 -16.86 -9.09
CA ASN A 363 -18.19 -17.05 -10.16
C ASN A 363 -19.46 -17.81 -9.69
N ASP A 364 -19.52 -18.15 -8.41
CA ASP A 364 -20.57 -18.90 -7.72
C ASP A 364 -21.44 -18.00 -6.81
N ASP A 365 -21.39 -16.68 -7.01
CA ASP A 365 -22.07 -15.65 -6.21
C ASP A 365 -21.65 -15.62 -4.72
N LEU A 366 -20.52 -16.25 -4.38
CA LEU A 366 -19.92 -16.21 -3.04
C LEU A 366 -18.75 -15.23 -2.97
N ILE A 367 -18.46 -14.77 -1.75
CA ILE A 367 -17.30 -13.93 -1.47
C ILE A 367 -16.20 -14.79 -0.85
N TYR A 368 -14.98 -14.63 -1.35
CA TYR A 368 -13.79 -15.26 -0.82
C TYR A 368 -12.92 -14.20 -0.17
N ALA A 369 -12.56 -14.44 1.09
CA ALA A 369 -11.86 -13.47 1.93
C ALA A 369 -10.61 -14.09 2.54
N GLY A 370 -9.45 -13.48 2.30
CA GLY A 370 -8.20 -13.83 2.95
C GLY A 370 -8.03 -13.02 4.22
N THR A 371 -7.38 -13.61 5.21
CA THR A 371 -7.23 -13.02 6.54
C THR A 371 -5.78 -12.82 6.94
N SER A 372 -5.55 -11.95 7.92
CA SER A 372 -4.29 -11.80 8.65
C SER A 372 -4.48 -12.14 10.11
N ILE A 373 -3.49 -12.79 10.71
CA ILE A 373 -3.46 -13.06 12.16
C ILE A 373 -3.39 -11.78 13.00
N ARG A 374 -3.11 -10.63 12.38
CA ARG A 374 -2.93 -9.35 13.07
C ARG A 374 -4.22 -8.53 13.00
N GLY A 375 -4.65 -8.01 14.14
CA GLY A 375 -5.66 -6.95 14.23
C GLY A 375 -5.08 -5.56 14.00
N GLY A 376 -5.70 -4.56 14.60
CA GLY A 376 -5.16 -3.21 14.69
C GLY A 376 -3.85 -3.16 15.47
N LEU A 377 -3.07 -2.11 15.26
CA LEU A 377 -1.76 -1.97 15.91
C LEU A 377 -1.92 -1.95 17.44
N SER A 378 -0.98 -2.57 18.15
CA SER A 378 -1.02 -2.73 19.61
C SER A 378 -2.12 -3.66 20.15
N SER A 379 -2.71 -4.51 19.29
CA SER A 379 -3.49 -5.67 19.71
C SER A 379 -2.64 -6.95 19.71
N ASP A 380 -3.06 -7.97 20.46
CA ASP A 380 -2.44 -9.30 20.38
C ASP A 380 -2.80 -9.98 19.05
N ASN A 381 -1.86 -10.73 18.48
CA ASN A 381 -2.12 -11.55 17.30
C ASN A 381 -3.05 -12.73 17.63
N SER A 382 -3.86 -13.15 16.66
CA SER A 382 -4.58 -14.41 16.67
C SER A 382 -3.59 -15.58 16.86
N PRO A 383 -3.92 -16.60 17.66
CA PRO A 383 -3.08 -17.78 17.84
C PRO A 383 -3.23 -18.81 16.70
N LEU A 384 -4.10 -18.54 15.72
CA LEU A 384 -4.35 -19.38 14.56
C LEU A 384 -3.53 -18.91 13.36
N ASP A 385 -3.30 -19.78 12.38
CA ASP A 385 -2.76 -19.40 11.07
C ASP A 385 -3.81 -18.62 10.27
N ALA A 386 -3.39 -17.85 9.26
CA ALA A 386 -4.30 -17.14 8.37
C ALA A 386 -5.20 -18.10 7.57
N HIS A 387 -6.47 -17.72 7.43
CA HIS A 387 -7.48 -18.46 6.68
C HIS A 387 -7.83 -17.82 5.34
N LEU A 388 -8.26 -18.67 4.42
CA LEU A 388 -9.20 -18.34 3.36
C LEU A 388 -10.61 -18.68 3.85
N VAL A 389 -11.51 -17.71 3.74
CA VAL A 389 -12.91 -17.81 4.17
C VAL A 389 -13.83 -17.76 2.95
N THR A 390 -14.83 -18.64 2.93
CA THR A 390 -15.98 -18.54 2.02
C THR A 390 -17.14 -17.91 2.76
N PHE A 391 -17.66 -16.82 2.22
CA PHE A 391 -18.73 -16.01 2.80
C PHE A 391 -19.93 -15.96 1.86
N ASP A 392 -21.11 -16.22 2.40
CA ASP A 392 -22.38 -16.09 1.68
C ASP A 392 -22.94 -14.67 1.89
N PRO A 393 -22.95 -13.81 0.85
CA PRO A 393 -23.42 -12.44 0.97
C PRO A 393 -24.94 -12.32 1.18
N GLU A 394 -25.74 -13.29 0.71
CA GLU A 394 -27.19 -13.28 0.91
C GLU A 394 -27.56 -13.61 2.37
N GLN A 395 -26.85 -14.56 2.98
CA GLN A 395 -27.08 -14.98 4.35
C GLN A 395 -26.31 -14.13 5.38
N GLY A 396 -25.24 -13.46 4.96
CA GLY A 396 -24.35 -12.72 5.84
C GLY A 396 -23.56 -13.63 6.78
N THR A 397 -23.13 -14.80 6.30
CA THR A 397 -22.51 -15.83 7.14
C THR A 397 -21.31 -16.50 6.47
N VAL A 398 -20.34 -16.88 7.29
CA VAL A 398 -19.23 -17.74 6.87
C VAL A 398 -19.74 -19.17 6.67
N THR A 399 -19.52 -19.74 5.48
CA THR A 399 -19.93 -21.10 5.12
C THR A 399 -18.76 -22.08 5.15
N ASN A 400 -17.53 -21.59 4.97
CA ASN A 400 -16.30 -22.37 5.05
C ASN A 400 -15.12 -21.50 5.51
N ALA A 401 -14.12 -22.12 6.15
CA ALA A 401 -12.85 -21.50 6.48
C ALA A 401 -11.75 -22.55 6.49
N VAL A 402 -10.68 -22.33 5.73
CA VAL A 402 -9.54 -23.25 5.59
C VAL A 402 -8.24 -22.50 5.76
N VAL A 403 -7.21 -23.18 6.27
CA VAL A 403 -5.83 -22.65 6.28
C VAL A 403 -5.16 -23.10 4.98
N PRO A 404 -4.91 -22.22 4.00
CA PRO A 404 -4.35 -22.62 2.72
C PRO A 404 -2.87 -23.03 2.80
N VAL A 405 -2.13 -22.43 3.75
CA VAL A 405 -0.71 -22.70 3.99
C VAL A 405 -0.48 -22.69 5.50
N GLU A 406 -0.03 -23.81 6.06
CA GLU A 406 0.24 -23.93 7.50
C GLU A 406 1.38 -22.99 7.93
N GLY A 407 1.23 -22.37 9.10
CA GLY A 407 2.21 -21.45 9.68
C GLY A 407 2.32 -20.08 8.99
N ASN A 408 1.40 -19.76 8.08
CA ASN A 408 1.39 -18.50 7.37
C ASN A 408 0.55 -17.43 8.09
N ASP A 409 1.04 -16.19 8.09
CA ASP A 409 0.45 -15.08 8.85
C ASP A 409 -0.63 -14.31 8.07
N VAL A 410 -0.58 -14.32 6.73
CA VAL A 410 -1.49 -13.51 5.89
C VAL A 410 -1.83 -14.18 4.57
N VAL A 411 -3.12 -14.27 4.24
CA VAL A 411 -3.60 -14.46 2.86
C VAL A 411 -3.83 -13.07 2.26
N ALA A 412 -3.02 -12.71 1.28
CA ALA A 412 -2.74 -11.31 0.93
C ALA A 412 -3.36 -10.83 -0.39
N GLY A 413 -3.56 -11.73 -1.34
CA GLY A 413 -4.21 -11.41 -2.62
C GLY A 413 -4.99 -12.61 -3.13
N LEU A 414 -6.11 -12.35 -3.80
CA LEU A 414 -7.00 -13.37 -4.35
C LEU A 414 -7.41 -12.99 -5.77
N VAL A 415 -7.47 -13.98 -6.65
CA VAL A 415 -7.99 -13.81 -8.01
C VAL A 415 -8.86 -15.02 -8.40
N PRO A 416 -10.11 -14.80 -8.83
CA PRO A 416 -10.98 -15.87 -9.31
C PRO A 416 -10.60 -16.27 -10.74
N ILE A 417 -10.58 -17.58 -11.01
CA ILE A 417 -10.42 -18.18 -12.35
C ILE A 417 -11.39 -19.35 -12.45
N ASP A 418 -12.42 -19.20 -13.27
CA ASP A 418 -13.48 -20.21 -13.45
C ASP A 418 -14.02 -20.71 -12.07
N ASP A 419 -13.94 -22.01 -11.80
CA ASP A 419 -14.39 -22.63 -10.55
C ASP A 419 -13.26 -22.71 -9.49
N THR A 420 -12.27 -21.82 -9.56
CA THR A 420 -11.15 -21.76 -8.62
C THR A 420 -10.88 -20.35 -8.12
N ILE A 421 -10.37 -20.26 -6.89
CA ILE A 421 -9.75 -19.06 -6.33
C ILE A 421 -8.26 -19.33 -6.19
N TRP A 422 -7.46 -18.48 -6.82
CA TRP A 422 -6.02 -18.46 -6.63
C TRP A 422 -5.67 -17.40 -5.61
N GLY A 423 -4.75 -17.71 -4.70
CA GLY A 423 -4.33 -16.75 -3.69
C GLY A 423 -2.84 -16.82 -3.37
N VAL A 424 -2.29 -15.68 -2.99
CA VAL A 424 -0.89 -15.55 -2.57
C VAL A 424 -0.81 -15.24 -1.08
N THR A 425 0.17 -15.83 -0.41
CA THR A 425 0.44 -15.60 1.01
C THR A 425 1.67 -14.72 1.22
N ASN A 426 1.86 -14.20 2.44
CA ASN A 426 3.09 -13.48 2.76
C ASN A 426 4.31 -14.41 2.98
N SER A 427 4.11 -15.72 3.09
CA SER A 427 5.19 -16.72 3.06
C SER A 427 5.82 -16.95 1.68
N GLY A 428 5.23 -16.42 0.60
CA GLY A 428 5.72 -16.62 -0.76
C GLY A 428 5.14 -17.85 -1.46
N ASP A 429 3.98 -18.34 -0.99
CA ASP A 429 3.27 -19.45 -1.58
C ASP A 429 2.06 -18.95 -2.39
N LEU A 430 1.84 -19.58 -3.56
CA LEU A 430 0.61 -19.47 -4.32
C LEU A 430 -0.23 -20.73 -4.08
N PHE A 431 -1.52 -20.59 -3.81
CA PHE A 431 -2.43 -21.72 -3.66
C PHE A 431 -3.60 -21.65 -4.64
N GLU A 432 -4.15 -22.81 -4.94
CA GLU A 432 -5.32 -23.02 -5.79
C GLU A 432 -6.42 -23.63 -4.92
N PHE A 433 -7.54 -22.95 -4.77
CA PHE A 433 -8.71 -23.40 -4.03
C PHE A 433 -9.85 -23.71 -4.99
N ASP A 434 -10.42 -24.91 -4.89
CA ASP A 434 -11.53 -25.37 -5.73
C ASP A 434 -12.87 -25.00 -5.07
N THR A 435 -13.67 -24.16 -5.74
CA THR A 435 -14.92 -23.61 -5.18
C THR A 435 -16.05 -24.66 -5.11
N THR A 436 -15.95 -25.72 -5.90
CA THR A 436 -16.95 -26.80 -5.92
C THR A 436 -16.76 -27.76 -4.76
N THR A 437 -15.51 -28.15 -4.49
CA THR A 437 -15.14 -29.06 -3.40
C THR A 437 -14.94 -28.32 -2.09
N GLN A 438 -14.70 -27.02 -2.15
CA GLN A 438 -14.39 -26.15 -1.00
C GLN A 438 -13.09 -26.57 -0.29
N GLU A 439 -12.11 -27.04 -1.06
CA GLU A 439 -10.81 -27.53 -0.59
C GLU A 439 -9.64 -26.86 -1.33
N VAL A 440 -8.50 -26.76 -0.65
CA VAL A 440 -7.24 -26.33 -1.27
C VAL A 440 -6.73 -27.47 -2.13
N ALA A 441 -6.75 -27.28 -3.44
CA ALA A 441 -6.34 -28.28 -4.41
C ALA A 441 -4.81 -28.42 -4.47
N ASN A 442 -4.09 -27.29 -4.50
CA ASN A 442 -2.63 -27.26 -4.63
C ASN A 442 -2.01 -26.04 -3.95
N THR A 443 -0.72 -26.17 -3.62
CA THR A 443 0.13 -25.08 -3.12
C THR A 443 1.47 -25.13 -3.85
N TYR A 444 1.98 -23.98 -4.25
CA TYR A 444 3.21 -23.81 -5.03
C TYR A 444 4.12 -22.80 -4.32
N ASP A 445 5.31 -23.25 -3.93
CA ASP A 445 6.37 -22.36 -3.43
C ASP A 445 6.93 -21.56 -4.62
N LEU A 446 6.80 -20.23 -4.58
CA LEU A 446 7.26 -19.34 -5.65
C LEU A 446 8.79 -19.09 -5.59
N GLY A 447 9.48 -19.63 -4.57
CA GLY A 447 10.91 -19.43 -4.39
C GLY A 447 11.28 -18.00 -3.98
N THR A 448 10.36 -17.29 -3.33
CA THR A 448 10.53 -15.88 -2.89
C THR A 448 10.72 -15.78 -1.38
N GLU A 449 11.21 -14.64 -0.90
CA GLU A 449 11.37 -14.40 0.53
C GLU A 449 10.03 -14.14 1.23
N HIS A 450 10.01 -14.33 2.54
CA HIS A 450 8.86 -13.95 3.36
C HIS A 450 8.69 -12.42 3.40
N SER A 451 7.47 -11.96 3.14
CA SER A 451 7.11 -10.55 3.23
C SER A 451 6.76 -10.18 4.67
N ALA A 452 7.52 -9.24 5.25
CA ALA A 452 7.28 -8.71 6.60
C ALA A 452 6.07 -7.75 6.69
N SER A 453 5.31 -7.58 5.60
CA SER A 453 4.12 -6.73 5.59
C SER A 453 3.05 -7.28 6.54
N PRO A 454 2.63 -6.55 7.59
CA PRO A 454 1.77 -7.08 8.65
C PRO A 454 0.38 -7.50 8.18
N TRP A 455 -0.12 -6.88 7.10
CA TRP A 455 -1.45 -7.13 6.54
C TRP A 455 -1.39 -7.45 5.04
N GLY A 456 -0.27 -8.02 4.57
CA GLY A 456 -0.21 -8.61 3.23
C GLY A 456 0.00 -7.63 2.07
N LEU A 457 -0.03 -6.31 2.28
CA LEU A 457 0.13 -5.31 1.21
C LEU A 457 1.40 -5.43 0.34
N GLY A 458 2.41 -6.22 0.78
CA GLY A 458 3.62 -6.51 0.00
C GLY A 458 3.54 -7.80 -0.82
N SER A 459 2.36 -8.40 -0.91
CA SER A 459 2.07 -9.57 -1.73
C SER A 459 0.76 -9.34 -2.49
N THR A 460 0.74 -9.62 -3.79
CA THR A 460 -0.45 -9.45 -4.64
C THR A 460 -0.45 -10.50 -5.73
N VAL A 461 -1.61 -10.84 -6.25
CA VAL A 461 -1.77 -11.71 -7.43
C VAL A 461 -2.94 -11.19 -8.26
N GLN A 462 -2.75 -11.10 -9.56
CA GLN A 462 -3.74 -10.69 -10.54
C GLN A 462 -3.60 -11.52 -11.80
N ARG A 463 -4.70 -11.70 -12.53
CA ARG A 463 -4.70 -12.36 -13.84
C ARG A 463 -4.53 -11.30 -14.92
N ASN A 464 -3.53 -11.48 -15.78
CA ASN A 464 -3.32 -10.56 -16.89
C ASN A 464 -4.35 -10.86 -18.00
N PRO A 465 -5.14 -9.86 -18.44
CA PRO A 465 -6.16 -10.05 -19.47
C PRO A 465 -5.57 -10.35 -20.86
N ALA A 466 -4.33 -9.99 -21.13
CA ALA A 466 -3.71 -10.14 -22.44
C ALA A 466 -3.21 -11.57 -22.72
N ASP A 467 -2.65 -12.25 -21.73
CA ASP A 467 -2.05 -13.59 -21.87
C ASP A 467 -2.71 -14.67 -20.98
N GLY A 468 -3.54 -14.28 -20.01
CA GLY A 468 -4.21 -15.19 -19.09
C GLY A 468 -3.35 -15.74 -17.96
N LEU A 469 -2.07 -15.36 -17.88
CA LEU A 469 -1.15 -15.75 -16.82
C LEU A 469 -1.45 -14.98 -15.53
N LEU A 470 -1.01 -15.54 -14.41
CA LEU A 470 -1.02 -14.87 -13.12
C LEU A 470 0.28 -14.13 -12.91
N TYR A 471 0.18 -12.85 -12.58
CA TYR A 471 1.31 -12.05 -12.16
C TYR A 471 1.08 -11.54 -10.75
N GLY A 472 2.16 -11.31 -10.02
CA GLY A 472 2.03 -10.86 -8.65
C GLY A 472 3.34 -10.41 -8.05
N ILE A 473 3.26 -9.91 -6.81
CA ILE A 473 4.43 -9.67 -5.97
C ILE A 473 4.44 -10.72 -4.87
N ALA A 474 5.60 -11.32 -4.63
CA ALA A 474 5.87 -12.16 -3.48
C ALA A 474 7.32 -11.93 -3.03
N GLY A 475 7.54 -11.73 -1.72
CA GLY A 475 8.88 -11.40 -1.20
C GLY A 475 9.54 -10.16 -1.81
N GLY A 476 8.73 -9.20 -2.28
CA GLY A 476 9.20 -8.02 -3.00
C GLY A 476 9.64 -8.25 -4.44
N SER A 477 9.51 -9.47 -4.97
CA SER A 477 9.82 -9.81 -6.37
C SER A 477 8.56 -9.98 -7.19
N ILE A 478 8.61 -9.61 -8.47
CA ILE A 478 7.51 -9.92 -9.41
C ILE A 478 7.65 -11.36 -9.87
N PHE A 479 6.57 -12.12 -9.81
CA PHE A 479 6.46 -13.46 -10.37
C PHE A 479 5.46 -13.51 -11.53
N ALA A 480 5.66 -14.47 -12.42
CA ALA A 480 4.68 -14.94 -13.39
C ALA A 480 4.38 -16.42 -13.12
N PHE A 481 3.13 -16.83 -13.25
CA PHE A 481 2.67 -18.19 -13.04
C PHE A 481 1.62 -18.56 -14.08
N ASP A 482 1.79 -19.72 -14.71
CA ASP A 482 0.84 -20.26 -15.67
C ASP A 482 -0.17 -21.19 -14.96
N PRO A 483 -1.46 -20.81 -14.86
CA PRO A 483 -2.46 -21.62 -14.18
C PRO A 483 -2.77 -22.95 -14.89
N GLU A 484 -2.41 -23.11 -16.17
CA GLU A 484 -2.63 -24.34 -16.93
C GLU A 484 -1.46 -25.31 -16.80
N THR A 485 -0.22 -24.84 -17.05
CA THR A 485 0.99 -25.68 -17.02
C THR A 485 1.58 -25.82 -15.62
N LYS A 486 1.22 -24.92 -14.69
CA LYS A 486 1.75 -24.80 -13.33
C LYS A 486 3.23 -24.41 -13.28
N GLU A 487 3.78 -23.89 -14.38
CA GLU A 487 5.13 -23.33 -14.44
C GLU A 487 5.14 -21.91 -13.86
N HIS A 488 6.25 -21.52 -13.24
CA HIS A 488 6.41 -20.18 -12.69
C HIS A 488 7.85 -19.68 -12.83
N GLU A 489 7.98 -18.35 -12.87
CA GLU A 489 9.25 -17.65 -12.95
C GLU A 489 9.23 -16.39 -12.07
N VAL A 490 10.35 -16.11 -11.41
CA VAL A 490 10.57 -14.81 -10.76
C VAL A 490 11.26 -13.89 -11.77
N LEU A 491 10.54 -12.88 -12.24
CA LEU A 491 10.96 -12.03 -13.37
C LEU A 491 11.94 -10.92 -12.94
N ALA A 492 11.74 -10.34 -11.76
CA ALA A 492 12.48 -9.15 -11.33
C ALA A 492 12.77 -9.18 -9.82
N ALA A 493 13.79 -9.95 -9.44
CA ALA A 493 14.15 -10.21 -8.04
C ALA A 493 15.05 -9.14 -7.38
N ASP A 494 15.70 -8.29 -8.18
CA ASP A 494 16.70 -7.32 -7.68
C ASP A 494 16.10 -5.99 -7.23
N THR A 495 14.81 -5.76 -7.51
CA THR A 495 14.08 -4.55 -7.13
C THR A 495 13.06 -4.94 -6.08
N ALA A 496 13.09 -4.27 -4.92
CA ALA A 496 12.14 -4.52 -3.82
C ALA A 496 10.78 -3.88 -4.13
N TYR A 497 10.05 -4.47 -5.07
CA TYR A 497 8.71 -4.02 -5.44
C TYR A 497 7.75 -4.15 -4.27
N LYS A 498 6.81 -3.23 -4.21
CA LYS A 498 5.85 -3.12 -3.11
C LYS A 498 4.43 -3.29 -3.58
N ARG A 499 4.09 -2.77 -4.75
CA ARG A 499 2.73 -2.74 -5.30
C ARG A 499 2.76 -2.95 -6.80
N MET A 500 1.68 -3.52 -7.33
CA MET A 500 1.51 -3.75 -8.76
C MET A 500 0.03 -3.64 -9.10
N ASP A 501 -0.25 -3.16 -10.31
CA ASP A 501 -1.57 -3.28 -10.92
C ASP A 501 -1.43 -3.54 -12.43
N ILE A 502 -2.45 -4.15 -13.03
CA ILE A 502 -2.44 -4.53 -14.46
C ILE A 502 -3.53 -3.77 -15.20
N ALA A 503 -3.14 -3.02 -16.23
CA ALA A 503 -4.05 -2.30 -17.09
C ALA A 503 -4.89 -3.26 -17.95
N ALA A 504 -6.01 -2.76 -18.48
CA ALA A 504 -6.93 -3.55 -19.31
C ALA A 504 -6.28 -4.11 -20.59
N ASP A 505 -5.22 -3.48 -21.09
CA ASP A 505 -4.44 -3.93 -22.25
C ASP A 505 -3.34 -4.96 -21.89
N GLY A 506 -3.21 -5.29 -20.61
CA GLY A 506 -2.21 -6.23 -20.07
C GLY A 506 -0.89 -5.59 -19.65
N THR A 507 -0.76 -4.26 -19.73
CA THR A 507 0.43 -3.56 -19.24
C THR A 507 0.52 -3.67 -17.73
N ILE A 508 1.68 -4.11 -17.23
CA ILE A 508 1.92 -4.29 -15.80
C ILE A 508 2.65 -3.06 -15.27
N TYR A 509 2.05 -2.34 -14.33
CA TYR A 509 2.70 -1.26 -13.60
C TYR A 509 3.10 -1.72 -12.20
N ALA A 510 4.32 -1.39 -11.78
CA ALA A 510 4.82 -1.74 -10.46
C ALA A 510 5.50 -0.56 -9.77
N LEU A 511 5.43 -0.55 -8.44
CA LEU A 511 6.07 0.46 -7.59
C LEU A 511 7.15 -0.18 -6.74
N ASP A 512 8.29 0.50 -6.61
CA ASP A 512 9.18 0.30 -5.46
C ASP A 512 8.87 1.35 -4.36
N GLU A 513 9.86 1.75 -3.57
CA GLU A 513 9.69 2.81 -2.58
C GLU A 513 9.34 4.18 -3.20
N THR A 514 9.93 4.56 -4.33
CA THR A 514 9.86 5.94 -4.87
C THR A 514 9.72 6.02 -6.39
N ASN A 515 9.68 4.89 -7.10
CA ASN A 515 9.69 4.81 -8.55
C ASN A 515 8.50 4.01 -9.07
N LEU A 516 7.99 4.44 -10.23
CA LEU A 516 7.05 3.71 -11.06
C LEU A 516 7.81 2.98 -12.18
N PHE A 517 7.42 1.73 -12.42
CA PHE A 517 7.96 0.89 -13.47
C PHE A 517 6.82 0.38 -14.34
N GLU A 518 7.03 0.39 -15.65
CA GLU A 518 6.29 -0.45 -16.59
C GLU A 518 7.10 -1.74 -16.79
N ILE A 519 6.46 -2.89 -16.57
CA ILE A 519 7.11 -4.19 -16.64
C ILE A 519 6.83 -4.82 -17.99
N THR A 520 7.86 -4.85 -18.83
CA THR A 520 7.81 -5.56 -20.10
C THR A 520 8.13 -7.03 -19.90
N VAL A 521 7.13 -7.89 -20.07
CA VAL A 521 7.33 -9.35 -20.05
C VAL A 521 7.60 -9.82 -21.47
N THR A 522 8.87 -10.07 -21.78
CA THR A 522 9.25 -10.63 -23.08
C THR A 522 8.95 -12.12 -23.12
N GLY A 523 7.95 -12.53 -23.90
CA GLY A 523 7.58 -13.95 -24.06
C GLY A 523 6.08 -14.24 -24.04
N ALA A 524 5.21 -13.25 -23.75
CA ALA A 524 3.77 -13.40 -23.93
C ALA A 524 3.44 -13.61 -25.42
N ALA A 525 2.90 -14.77 -25.77
CA ALA A 525 2.53 -15.11 -27.14
C ALA A 525 1.40 -14.19 -27.61
N PRO A 526 1.53 -13.48 -28.75
CA PRO A 526 0.48 -12.60 -29.22
C PRO A 526 -0.79 -13.38 -29.57
N SER A 527 -1.96 -12.84 -29.22
CA SER A 527 -3.25 -13.46 -29.52
C SER A 527 -3.46 -13.62 -31.04
N CYS A 528 -3.98 -14.78 -31.45
CA CYS A 528 -4.19 -15.14 -32.84
C CYS A 528 -5.32 -14.30 -33.46
N THR A 529 -5.00 -13.53 -34.51
CA THR A 529 -6.03 -12.83 -35.31
C THR A 529 -6.56 -13.70 -36.44
N ASP A 530 -5.75 -14.65 -36.91
CA ASP A 530 -6.11 -15.66 -37.91
C ASP A 530 -5.53 -17.02 -37.52
N THR A 531 -6.33 -18.09 -37.57
CA THR A 531 -5.87 -19.46 -37.23
C THR A 531 -5.99 -20.40 -38.44
N ILE A 532 -4.94 -21.21 -38.66
CA ILE A 532 -4.87 -22.27 -39.67
C ILE A 532 -4.71 -23.62 -38.96
N ASP A 533 -5.78 -24.42 -38.92
CA ASP A 533 -5.87 -25.68 -38.15
C ASP A 533 -5.97 -26.95 -39.02
N SER A 534 -6.31 -26.80 -40.31
CA SER A 534 -6.67 -27.91 -41.21
C SER A 534 -5.85 -27.95 -42.50
N GLY A 535 -5.08 -26.89 -42.77
CA GLY A 535 -4.03 -26.81 -43.80
C GLY A 535 -4.20 -25.68 -44.84
N HIS A 536 -3.08 -25.18 -45.36
CA HIS A 536 -3.01 -24.09 -46.35
C HIS A 536 -2.17 -24.50 -47.57
N ALA A 537 -2.68 -24.28 -48.78
CA ALA A 537 -1.99 -24.60 -50.02
C ALA A 537 -1.68 -23.34 -50.83
N GLY A 538 -0.40 -23.11 -51.13
CA GLY A 538 0.09 -21.93 -51.82
C GLY A 538 0.84 -20.96 -50.90
N PRO A 539 1.26 -19.80 -51.42
CA PRO A 539 1.95 -18.78 -50.64
C PRO A 539 1.10 -18.28 -49.46
N LEU A 540 1.73 -18.07 -48.30
CA LEU A 540 1.15 -17.40 -47.14
C LEU A 540 1.96 -16.12 -46.88
N THR A 541 1.29 -14.98 -46.76
CA THR A 541 1.91 -13.70 -46.42
C THR A 541 1.20 -13.12 -45.22
N VAL A 542 1.95 -12.86 -44.16
CA VAL A 542 1.47 -12.22 -42.93
C VAL A 542 2.03 -10.81 -42.93
N SER A 543 1.16 -9.82 -43.14
CA SER A 543 1.55 -8.40 -43.24
C SER A 543 1.11 -7.56 -42.05
N GLU A 544 0.18 -8.05 -41.25
CA GLU A 544 -0.37 -7.44 -40.05
C GLU A 544 -1.04 -8.54 -39.20
N GLY A 545 -1.32 -8.25 -37.93
CA GLY A 545 -1.94 -9.21 -37.02
C GLY A 545 -1.07 -10.43 -36.73
N THR A 546 -1.66 -11.43 -36.09
CA THR A 546 -1.01 -12.69 -35.72
C THR A 546 -1.67 -13.85 -36.45
N THR A 547 -0.92 -14.52 -37.32
CA THR A 547 -1.36 -15.79 -37.89
C THR A 547 -0.82 -16.94 -37.05
N CYS A 548 -1.72 -17.76 -36.52
CA CYS A 548 -1.42 -18.99 -35.80
C CYS A 548 -1.62 -20.21 -36.71
N ILE A 549 -0.67 -21.14 -36.69
CA ILE A 549 -0.77 -22.42 -37.40
C ILE A 549 -0.69 -23.52 -36.35
N GLU A 550 -1.81 -24.20 -36.10
CA GLU A 550 -1.98 -25.17 -35.01
C GLU A 550 -2.21 -26.57 -35.59
N GLY A 551 -1.22 -27.47 -35.50
CA GLY A 551 -1.35 -28.87 -35.92
C GLY A 551 -1.58 -29.15 -37.43
N GLY A 552 -1.68 -28.11 -38.26
CA GLY A 552 -1.98 -28.17 -39.69
C GLY A 552 -0.76 -28.33 -40.62
N THR A 553 -0.99 -28.35 -41.94
CA THR A 553 0.08 -28.35 -42.95
C THR A 553 0.01 -27.12 -43.86
N VAL A 554 1.11 -26.37 -43.97
CA VAL A 554 1.23 -25.27 -44.95
C VAL A 554 2.17 -25.70 -46.08
N SER A 555 1.65 -25.74 -47.32
CA SER A 555 2.40 -26.14 -48.51
C SER A 555 2.61 -24.96 -49.46
N GLY A 556 3.72 -24.25 -49.27
CA GLY A 556 4.10 -23.07 -50.05
C GLY A 556 5.06 -22.16 -49.28
N PRO A 557 5.56 -21.07 -49.91
CA PRO A 557 6.42 -20.11 -49.21
C PRO A 557 5.61 -19.32 -48.18
N ILE A 558 6.18 -19.15 -46.98
CA ILE A 558 5.64 -18.30 -45.91
C ILE A 558 6.50 -17.04 -45.82
N THR A 559 5.88 -15.87 -45.89
CA THR A 559 6.54 -14.57 -45.74
C THR A 559 5.87 -13.77 -44.62
N VAL A 560 6.65 -13.41 -43.59
CA VAL A 560 6.21 -12.50 -42.53
C VAL A 560 6.87 -11.15 -42.77
N GLN A 561 6.05 -10.11 -42.91
CA GLN A 561 6.50 -8.74 -43.17
C GLN A 561 6.56 -7.94 -41.85
N THR A 562 6.94 -6.68 -41.96
CA THR A 562 6.96 -5.75 -40.83
C THR A 562 5.59 -5.67 -40.15
N ALA A 563 5.57 -5.72 -38.81
CA ALA A 563 4.37 -5.70 -37.97
C ALA A 563 3.45 -6.94 -38.07
N GLY A 564 3.77 -7.94 -38.90
CA GLY A 564 3.11 -9.24 -38.85
C GLY A 564 3.71 -10.14 -37.77
N SER A 565 2.89 -10.98 -37.17
CA SER A 565 3.29 -12.01 -36.20
C SER A 565 2.92 -13.41 -36.70
N LEU A 566 3.82 -14.38 -36.51
CA LEU A 566 3.58 -15.77 -36.89
C LEU A 566 3.86 -16.68 -35.70
N ILE A 567 2.85 -17.43 -35.28
CA ILE A 567 2.97 -18.49 -34.28
C ILE A 567 2.70 -19.83 -34.98
N VAL A 568 3.56 -20.81 -34.78
CA VAL A 568 3.44 -22.14 -35.35
C VAL A 568 3.65 -23.16 -34.24
N ASP A 569 2.62 -23.94 -33.95
CA ASP A 569 2.65 -24.99 -32.93
C ASP A 569 2.25 -26.34 -33.54
N GLY A 570 3.13 -27.33 -33.39
CA GLY A 570 2.88 -28.71 -33.82
C GLY A 570 2.60 -28.92 -35.31
N ALA A 571 2.99 -28.00 -36.19
CA ALA A 571 2.60 -28.00 -37.60
C ALA A 571 3.66 -28.54 -38.58
N GLU A 572 3.24 -28.85 -39.82
CA GLU A 572 4.15 -29.22 -40.91
C GLU A 572 4.25 -28.09 -41.95
N LEU A 573 5.42 -27.47 -42.09
CA LEU A 573 5.67 -26.41 -43.07
C LEU A 573 6.47 -26.95 -44.26
N ARG A 574 5.88 -26.93 -45.46
CA ARG A 574 6.49 -27.41 -46.71
C ARG A 574 6.78 -26.26 -47.66
N GLY A 575 7.91 -25.60 -47.44
CA GLY A 575 8.36 -24.45 -48.22
C GLY A 575 9.34 -23.59 -47.44
N PRO A 576 9.90 -22.54 -48.07
CA PRO A 576 10.75 -21.59 -47.37
C PRO A 576 9.92 -20.72 -46.42
N LEU A 577 10.44 -20.47 -45.22
CA LEU A 577 9.91 -19.48 -44.27
C LEU A 577 10.86 -18.29 -44.22
N ARG A 578 10.34 -17.09 -44.47
CA ARG A 578 11.10 -15.85 -44.41
C ARG A 578 10.36 -14.80 -43.59
N SER A 579 11.00 -14.29 -42.55
CA SER A 579 10.55 -13.14 -41.79
C SER A 579 11.50 -11.96 -42.00
N THR A 580 10.95 -10.75 -42.12
CA THR A 580 11.73 -9.50 -42.16
C THR A 580 10.97 -8.40 -41.42
N GLY A 581 11.47 -7.99 -40.25
CA GLY A 581 10.87 -6.91 -39.45
C GLY A 581 9.63 -7.32 -38.64
N ALA A 582 9.36 -8.61 -38.49
CA ALA A 582 8.16 -9.11 -37.82
C ALA A 582 8.02 -8.60 -36.38
N ALA A 583 6.80 -8.51 -35.88
CA ALA A 583 6.57 -8.25 -34.46
C ALA A 583 6.96 -9.48 -33.63
N THR A 584 6.40 -10.65 -33.93
CA THR A 584 6.75 -11.92 -33.26
C THR A 584 6.93 -13.06 -34.28
N VAL A 585 7.88 -13.97 -34.02
CA VAL A 585 8.01 -15.25 -34.74
C VAL A 585 8.27 -16.38 -33.76
N GLU A 586 7.29 -17.25 -33.56
CA GLU A 586 7.40 -18.39 -32.66
C GLU A 586 7.14 -19.69 -33.42
N LEU A 587 8.11 -20.60 -33.40
CA LEU A 587 8.03 -21.92 -33.99
C LEU A 587 8.29 -22.94 -32.87
N VAL A 588 7.28 -23.73 -32.52
CA VAL A 588 7.35 -24.70 -31.43
C VAL A 588 6.89 -26.07 -31.93
N GLY A 589 7.64 -27.12 -31.59
CA GLY A 589 7.24 -28.51 -31.83
C GLY A 589 6.96 -28.88 -33.31
N SER A 590 7.48 -28.12 -34.27
CA SER A 590 7.04 -28.16 -35.67
C SER A 590 8.07 -28.80 -36.62
N SER A 591 7.61 -29.34 -37.75
CA SER A 591 8.48 -29.92 -38.80
C SER A 591 8.55 -29.02 -40.03
N ILE A 592 9.72 -28.43 -40.28
CA ILE A 592 9.94 -27.48 -41.37
C ILE A 592 10.78 -28.10 -42.48
N HIS A 593 10.21 -28.19 -43.68
CA HIS A 593 10.83 -28.71 -44.89
C HIS A 593 11.17 -27.57 -45.86
N GLY A 594 12.23 -26.82 -45.54
CA GLY A 594 12.71 -25.70 -46.34
C GLY A 594 13.70 -24.82 -45.58
N PRO A 595 14.31 -23.81 -46.24
CA PRO A 595 15.15 -22.84 -45.55
C PRO A 595 14.30 -21.92 -44.65
N VAL A 596 14.83 -21.60 -43.48
CA VAL A 596 14.25 -20.66 -42.50
C VAL A 596 15.17 -19.44 -42.39
N THR A 597 14.62 -18.25 -42.59
CA THR A 597 15.35 -16.99 -42.43
C THR A 597 14.52 -16.01 -41.63
N ILE A 598 15.01 -15.59 -40.47
CA ILE A 598 14.34 -14.64 -39.58
C ILE A 598 15.25 -13.43 -39.40
N THR A 599 14.76 -12.22 -39.66
CA THR A 599 15.62 -11.03 -39.66
C THR A 599 14.88 -9.82 -39.12
N GLY A 600 15.47 -9.15 -38.14
CA GLY A 600 14.94 -7.88 -37.64
C GLY A 600 13.62 -8.01 -36.87
N THR A 601 13.30 -9.17 -36.31
CA THR A 601 12.12 -9.29 -35.42
C THR A 601 12.32 -8.38 -34.19
N THR A 602 11.31 -7.60 -33.84
CA THR A 602 11.38 -6.58 -32.76
C THR A 602 10.74 -7.01 -31.44
N GLY A 603 10.00 -8.12 -31.45
CA GLY A 603 9.45 -8.78 -30.27
C GLY A 603 9.96 -10.22 -30.17
N SER A 604 9.15 -11.12 -29.64
CA SER A 604 9.55 -12.51 -29.37
C SER A 604 10.04 -13.24 -30.62
N THR A 605 11.16 -13.94 -30.50
CA THR A 605 11.64 -14.90 -31.52
C THR A 605 11.95 -16.23 -30.85
N VAL A 606 11.03 -17.19 -30.94
CA VAL A 606 11.20 -18.53 -30.36
C VAL A 606 11.36 -19.56 -31.48
N LEU A 607 12.37 -20.42 -31.34
CA LEU A 607 12.51 -21.65 -32.12
C LEU A 607 12.79 -22.76 -31.13
N SER A 608 11.79 -23.54 -30.75
CA SER A 608 11.89 -24.60 -29.73
C SER A 608 11.37 -25.94 -30.24
N ASP A 609 12.08 -27.04 -29.95
CA ASP A 609 11.71 -28.42 -30.30
C ASP A 609 11.31 -28.66 -31.79
N ASN A 610 11.91 -27.91 -32.72
CA ASN A 610 11.58 -28.06 -34.15
C ASN A 610 12.48 -29.07 -34.87
N GLU A 611 11.97 -29.75 -35.89
CA GLU A 611 12.78 -30.45 -36.89
C GLU A 611 12.91 -29.62 -38.18
N ILE A 612 14.04 -28.93 -38.36
CA ILE A 612 14.28 -28.06 -39.51
C ILE A 612 15.14 -28.77 -40.55
N ARG A 613 14.55 -29.12 -41.70
CA ARG A 613 15.23 -29.74 -42.84
C ARG A 613 15.59 -28.70 -43.90
N GLY A 614 16.55 -27.85 -43.57
CA GLY A 614 17.10 -26.82 -44.45
C GLY A 614 18.08 -25.90 -43.69
N PRO A 615 18.69 -24.91 -44.38
CA PRO A 615 19.44 -23.85 -43.71
C PRO A 615 18.58 -23.06 -42.72
N LEU A 616 19.15 -22.73 -41.56
CA LEU A 616 18.55 -21.84 -40.57
C LEU A 616 19.45 -20.61 -40.39
N SER A 617 18.90 -19.41 -40.59
CA SER A 617 19.65 -18.17 -40.40
C SER A 617 18.83 -17.12 -39.67
N CYS A 618 19.43 -16.51 -38.65
CA CYS A 618 18.82 -15.44 -37.88
C CYS A 618 19.77 -14.26 -37.74
N SER A 619 19.29 -13.04 -37.89
CA SER A 619 20.16 -11.86 -37.77
C SER A 619 19.39 -10.59 -37.43
N GLY A 620 19.93 -9.82 -36.48
CA GLY A 620 19.37 -8.52 -36.11
C GLY A 620 18.02 -8.59 -35.41
N ASN A 621 17.60 -9.76 -34.92
CA ASN A 621 16.44 -9.88 -34.05
C ASN A 621 16.81 -9.36 -32.65
N ASP A 622 15.91 -8.64 -32.02
CA ASP A 622 16.09 -8.11 -30.67
C ASP A 622 14.75 -8.21 -29.92
N PRO A 623 14.62 -9.10 -28.91
CA PRO A 623 15.68 -9.98 -28.35
C PRO A 623 16.19 -11.06 -29.34
N ALA A 624 17.37 -11.61 -29.02
CA ALA A 624 17.94 -12.72 -29.79
C ALA A 624 17.08 -14.00 -29.65
N PRO A 625 17.07 -14.92 -30.64
CA PRO A 625 16.16 -16.06 -30.60
C PRO A 625 16.47 -17.06 -29.48
N LEU A 626 15.42 -17.66 -28.91
CA LEU A 626 15.47 -18.60 -27.78
C LEU A 626 14.95 -19.99 -28.18
N ASP A 627 15.41 -21.03 -27.49
CA ASP A 627 14.93 -22.42 -27.63
C ASP A 627 14.10 -22.93 -26.44
N LEU A 628 13.84 -22.07 -25.44
CA LEU A 628 13.09 -22.42 -24.23
C LEU A 628 13.61 -23.69 -23.52
N GLY A 629 14.91 -23.98 -23.62
CA GLY A 629 15.51 -25.18 -23.03
C GLY A 629 15.23 -26.49 -23.79
N SER A 630 14.51 -26.44 -24.91
CA SER A 630 14.22 -27.58 -25.78
C SER A 630 14.83 -27.36 -27.18
N PRO A 631 16.02 -27.95 -27.44
CA PRO A 631 16.84 -27.58 -28.61
C PRO A 631 16.25 -28.05 -29.93
N ASN A 632 16.54 -27.32 -31.01
CA ASN A 632 16.06 -27.69 -32.34
C ASN A 632 16.93 -28.78 -32.98
N THR A 633 16.32 -29.62 -33.81
CA THR A 633 17.04 -30.54 -34.69
C THR A 633 17.17 -29.94 -36.09
N VAL A 634 18.30 -29.28 -36.37
CA VAL A 634 18.55 -28.67 -37.68
C VAL A 634 19.40 -29.58 -38.59
N ARG A 635 18.86 -29.90 -39.77
CA ARG A 635 19.55 -30.63 -40.85
C ARG A 635 19.93 -29.68 -41.99
N GLY A 636 20.85 -28.78 -41.70
CA GLY A 636 21.38 -27.78 -42.63
C GLY A 636 22.39 -26.85 -41.94
N PRO A 637 23.04 -25.94 -42.66
CA PRO A 637 23.92 -24.96 -42.03
C PRO A 637 23.10 -23.98 -41.17
N GLN A 638 23.62 -23.69 -39.98
CA GLN A 638 23.09 -22.68 -39.05
C GLN A 638 23.99 -21.44 -39.06
N SER A 639 23.41 -20.24 -39.04
CA SER A 639 24.17 -18.99 -39.06
C SER A 639 23.52 -17.84 -38.29
N GLY A 640 24.36 -16.87 -37.91
CA GLY A 640 23.96 -15.67 -37.18
C GLY A 640 23.54 -15.99 -35.75
N GLN A 641 22.44 -15.40 -35.29
CA GLN A 641 21.92 -15.58 -33.94
C GLN A 641 21.37 -16.99 -33.69
N CYS A 642 21.06 -17.76 -34.74
CA CYS A 642 20.56 -19.14 -34.64
C CYS A 642 21.65 -20.21 -34.80
N ARG A 643 22.94 -19.84 -34.66
CA ARG A 643 24.06 -20.79 -34.84
C ARG A 643 24.07 -21.89 -33.78
N ASP A 644 23.65 -21.55 -32.57
CA ASP A 644 23.82 -22.38 -31.38
C ASP A 644 22.47 -22.87 -30.80
N LEU A 645 21.38 -22.80 -31.59
CA LEU A 645 19.99 -23.22 -31.26
C LEU A 645 19.62 -24.62 -31.75
#